data_AF-A0A836C9X0-F1
#
_entry.id   AF-A0A836C9X0-F1
#
_cell.length_a   1.000
_cell.length_b   1.000
_cell.length_c   1.000
_cell.angle_alpha   90.00
_cell.angle_beta   90.00
_cell.angle_gamma   90.00
#
_symmetry.space_group_name_H-M   'P 1'
#
loop_
_entity.id
_entity.type
_entity.pdbx_description
1 polymer ?
#
loop_
_entity_poly.entity_id
_entity_poly.type
_entity_poly.pdbx_seq_one_letter_code
_entity_poly.pdbx_strand_id
1 'polypeptide(L)'
;MPAPSACPSACGTPAPQTIYLLSQGHTAQPPPVPLPPRAPLLPLPLLPLPLVLQAYKWWEEPPLAPGRQWSHLEHNGMSFPDEYEPHGVPLMYDGEEMELSPEDEEIATFFADVPLDGPQLGDAATAKVFSANFFSDWKESMPTGHPLKNAKFDKCDFGAMRAHLQQRRLIKKAATDGERAAAKAEKERRFHLFGLAIVDGHLEKVGNFIMEPPGLFRGRGKHPKTGKLKKRAYPSEVTVNIGEEAKVPQCPVPGFAWGNVQHDPGVAWLSTWKENINNMNKYAMLSASSSFKGKSDMEKYNKAMRLKGHIDAIRRNYERGLNASTSEMRQLATAMWLIDKLALRVGGEKGEDEADTVGCCTLRVEHMTFGPAGTREMELEFLGKDSMLFKQNIDFTAYGDIGSKVFDNLTAFCKGRKPAEQVFQKIDPTTLNKHLQSLMPGLSAKVFRTYNASETLQQQLPSADALKNMTVQAKVVEYNNANREVAILCNHQRTVSGAMLKSFENLGERVAKVKEQRADLKAWLKLAKDGKAKKIPLKGRGSSQDADDDEEKKELTQRKFEGSHMFANTPSEEQLQRKIEGWTTKLKKMEVDLRDKEQNKEVSLGTSKINYMDPRISVAWCKRNEVPIERIFAKTLRDKFVWAMNVPPDWRFDFETLRAVTAESSDEPKAVTAVADDADAKAKGKGDDDEEEEEEEEEEMD
;
A
#
# COMPACT_ATOMS: atom_id res chain seq x y z
N MET A 1 -35.93 53.68 19.45
CA MET A 1 -35.59 54.95 20.13
C MET A 1 -34.09 54.95 20.41
N PRO A 2 -33.40 56.09 20.26
CA PRO A 2 -32.02 56.14 19.79
C PRO A 2 -30.97 56.26 20.92
N ALA A 3 -29.70 56.04 20.53
CA ALA A 3 -28.45 56.50 21.18
C ALA A 3 -28.45 58.05 21.40
N PRO A 4 -27.41 58.79 21.90
CA PRO A 4 -25.96 58.48 21.96
C PRO A 4 -25.09 59.21 23.05
N SER A 5 -23.75 59.12 22.90
CA SER A 5 -22.67 60.15 23.10
C SER A 5 -22.42 60.76 24.52
N ALA A 6 -21.28 61.36 24.92
CA ALA A 6 -20.03 61.83 24.32
C ALA A 6 -18.95 62.10 25.42
N CYS A 7 -17.68 62.22 24.99
CA CYS A 7 -16.51 62.93 25.58
C CYS A 7 -16.85 64.37 26.14
N PRO A 8 -15.98 65.12 26.91
CA PRO A 8 -14.58 65.45 26.57
C PRO A 8 -13.54 65.95 27.65
N SER A 9 -12.27 66.00 27.21
CA SER A 9 -11.17 67.02 27.37
C SER A 9 -10.70 67.63 28.72
N ALA A 10 -9.44 67.34 29.06
CA ALA A 10 -8.25 68.21 29.27
C ALA A 10 -8.28 69.60 29.96
N CYS A 11 -7.37 69.78 30.94
CA CYS A 11 -6.53 70.97 31.28
C CYS A 11 -5.74 70.61 32.57
N GLY A 12 -4.50 70.99 32.91
CA GLY A 12 -3.47 71.89 32.41
C GLY A 12 -2.46 72.12 33.57
N THR A 13 -1.14 72.03 33.33
CA THR A 13 -0.02 72.24 34.28
C THR A 13 0.21 73.73 34.63
N PRO A 14 0.98 74.10 35.68
CA PRO A 14 2.44 74.39 35.49
C PRO A 14 3.38 74.15 36.70
N ALA A 15 4.69 74.13 36.41
CA ALA A 15 5.85 74.00 37.33
C ALA A 15 6.10 75.25 38.22
N PRO A 16 7.05 75.24 39.19
CA PRO A 16 8.46 75.54 38.88
C PRO A 16 9.57 74.85 39.73
N GLN A 17 10.80 75.00 39.23
CA GLN A 17 12.13 74.56 39.70
C GLN A 17 12.61 75.31 40.97
N THR A 18 13.59 74.86 41.77
CA THR A 18 15.05 75.15 41.63
C THR A 18 15.83 74.45 42.78
N ILE A 19 16.68 73.43 42.52
CA ILE A 19 18.17 73.41 42.44
C ILE A 19 18.95 74.02 43.63
N TYR A 20 19.78 73.20 44.30
CA TYR A 20 21.16 73.56 44.69
C TYR A 20 22.08 72.33 44.67
N LEU A 21 23.26 72.53 44.06
CA LEU A 21 24.36 71.60 43.78
C LEU A 21 25.50 71.76 44.80
N LEU A 22 26.34 70.71 44.92
CA LEU A 22 27.82 70.64 44.99
C LEU A 22 28.21 69.40 45.83
N SER A 23 28.91 68.34 45.41
CA SER A 23 30.02 68.00 44.48
C SER A 23 31.28 67.54 45.25
N GLN A 24 31.97 66.54 44.66
CA GLN A 24 33.36 66.03 44.80
C GLN A 24 33.34 64.48 44.97
N GLY A 25 33.91 63.61 44.12
CA GLY A 25 34.64 63.77 42.85
C GLY A 25 35.16 62.41 42.30
N HIS A 26 35.49 62.40 40.99
CA HIS A 26 36.41 61.52 40.21
C HIS A 26 36.11 60.00 40.13
N THR A 27 36.07 59.30 38.98
CA THR A 27 36.80 59.37 37.70
C THR A 27 35.95 58.86 36.52
N ALA A 28 36.09 59.48 35.34
CA ALA A 28 35.33 59.13 34.12
C ALA A 28 35.91 57.90 33.38
N GLN A 29 35.07 56.91 33.08
CA GLN A 29 35.33 55.88 32.06
C GLN A 29 34.86 56.38 30.68
N PRO A 30 35.50 55.98 29.57
CA PRO A 30 35.01 56.32 28.24
C PRO A 30 33.69 55.59 27.95
N PRO A 31 32.79 56.19 27.15
CA PRO A 31 31.51 55.58 26.83
C PRO A 31 31.71 54.26 26.04
N PRO A 32 30.83 53.27 26.22
CA PRO A 32 30.91 52.01 25.50
C PRO A 32 30.77 52.26 24.00
N VAL A 33 31.70 51.72 23.23
CA VAL A 33 31.64 51.68 21.76
C VAL A 33 30.37 50.90 21.37
N PRO A 34 29.49 51.45 20.52
CA PRO A 34 28.35 50.70 20.02
C PRO A 34 28.86 49.47 19.29
N LEU A 35 28.44 48.27 19.74
CA LEU A 35 28.66 47.05 18.98
C LEU A 35 28.05 47.24 17.58
N PRO A 36 28.77 46.86 16.50
CA PRO A 36 28.19 46.94 15.16
C PRO A 36 26.89 46.14 15.14
N PRO A 37 25.87 46.59 14.39
CA PRO A 37 24.64 45.84 14.25
C PRO A 37 25.01 44.42 13.83
N ARG A 38 24.55 43.42 14.59
CA ARG A 38 24.64 42.02 14.19
C ARG A 38 24.13 41.98 12.77
N ALA A 39 25.00 41.59 11.82
CA ALA A 39 24.57 41.29 10.48
C ALA A 39 23.36 40.36 10.59
N PRO A 40 22.25 40.61 9.86
CA PRO A 40 21.18 39.64 9.84
C PRO A 40 21.82 38.32 9.48
N LEU A 41 21.66 37.31 10.35
CA LEU A 41 21.98 35.95 9.99
C LEU A 41 21.22 35.73 8.69
N LEU A 42 21.93 35.69 7.57
CA LEU A 42 21.33 35.29 6.31
C LEU A 42 20.63 33.96 6.63
N PRO A 43 19.31 33.83 6.40
CA PRO A 43 18.66 32.57 6.65
C PRO A 43 19.47 31.53 5.88
N LEU A 44 20.02 30.55 6.60
CA LEU A 44 20.59 29.37 5.96
C LEU A 44 19.56 28.96 4.89
N PRO A 45 19.97 28.75 3.62
CA PRO A 45 19.01 28.42 2.59
C PRO A 45 18.21 27.22 3.07
N LEU A 46 16.90 27.43 3.30
CA LEU A 46 16.02 26.40 3.81
C LEU A 46 16.16 25.20 2.87
N LEU A 47 16.64 24.08 3.41
CA LEU A 47 16.79 22.88 2.62
C LEU A 47 15.41 22.50 2.07
N PRO A 48 15.29 22.20 0.76
CA PRO A 48 14.06 21.65 0.20
C PRO A 48 13.55 20.49 1.05
N LEU A 49 12.26 20.49 1.38
CA LEU A 49 11.62 19.44 2.19
C LEU A 49 12.02 18.01 1.78
N PRO A 50 12.09 17.66 0.47
CA PRO A 50 12.55 16.32 0.08
C PRO A 50 13.96 15.96 0.55
N LEU A 51 14.88 16.92 0.62
CA LEU A 51 16.25 16.69 1.08
C LEU A 51 16.30 16.52 2.60
N VAL A 52 15.52 17.30 3.36
CA VAL A 52 15.42 17.15 4.82
C VAL A 52 14.94 15.75 5.18
N LEU A 53 13.87 15.30 4.53
CA LEU A 53 13.30 13.96 4.77
C LEU A 53 14.24 12.82 4.38
N GLN A 54 15.11 13.01 3.38
CA GLN A 54 16.08 12.01 2.94
C GLN A 54 17.40 12.02 3.73
N ALA A 55 17.70 13.11 4.44
CA ALA A 55 18.93 13.24 5.20
C ALA A 55 18.92 12.39 6.48
N TYR A 56 17.73 12.10 7.02
CA TYR A 56 17.61 11.32 8.24
C TYR A 56 17.85 9.83 7.99
N LYS A 57 18.94 9.31 8.55
CA LYS A 57 19.33 7.91 8.48
C LYS A 57 19.00 7.19 9.79
N TRP A 58 17.72 7.03 10.06
CA TRP A 58 17.23 6.42 11.31
C TRP A 58 17.78 5.02 11.60
N TRP A 59 18.31 4.29 10.60
CA TRP A 59 18.94 2.98 10.78
C TRP A 59 20.36 3.05 11.33
N GLU A 60 20.96 4.24 11.40
CA GLU A 60 22.26 4.51 12.06
C GLU A 60 22.08 5.07 13.49
N GLU A 61 20.83 5.34 13.92
CA GLU A 61 20.52 5.88 15.25
C GLU A 61 20.52 4.78 16.33
N PRO A 62 20.90 5.11 17.58
CA PRO A 62 20.82 4.18 18.68
C PRO A 62 19.36 3.76 18.97
N PRO A 63 19.14 2.53 19.45
CA PRO A 63 17.80 2.09 19.82
C PRO A 63 17.27 2.90 21.01
N LEU A 64 15.96 3.12 21.02
CA LEU A 64 15.27 3.70 22.17
C LEU A 64 15.18 2.71 23.33
N ALA A 65 14.86 3.22 24.52
CA ALA A 65 14.63 2.37 25.68
C ALA A 65 13.50 1.33 25.40
N PRO A 66 13.60 0.11 25.95
CA PRO A 66 12.60 -0.94 25.71
C PRO A 66 11.17 -0.46 26.00
N GLY A 67 10.26 -0.75 25.08
CA GLY A 67 8.85 -0.37 25.20
C GLY A 67 8.54 1.10 24.86
N ARG A 68 9.50 1.86 24.31
CA ARG A 68 9.27 3.21 23.77
C ARG A 68 9.43 3.22 22.25
N GLN A 69 8.50 3.87 21.58
CA GLN A 69 8.52 4.15 20.13
C GLN A 69 9.15 5.51 19.83
N TRP A 70 9.06 6.47 20.76
CA TRP A 70 9.60 7.82 20.62
C TRP A 70 9.95 8.46 21.97
N SER A 71 10.74 9.53 21.91
CA SER A 71 11.06 10.43 23.02
C SER A 71 10.34 11.77 22.88
N HIS A 72 10.28 12.33 21.67
CA HIS A 72 9.58 13.56 21.33
C HIS A 72 8.64 13.33 20.15
N LEU A 73 7.40 13.82 20.25
CA LEU A 73 6.41 13.73 19.18
C LEU A 73 5.59 15.02 19.09
N GLU A 74 5.64 15.69 17.94
CA GLU A 74 4.82 16.87 17.62
C GLU A 74 4.14 16.69 16.25
N HIS A 75 2.85 16.96 16.17
CA HIS A 75 2.10 16.94 14.91
C HIS A 75 0.84 17.82 15.01
N ASN A 76 0.22 18.14 13.88
CA ASN A 76 -0.93 19.05 13.82
C ASN A 76 -2.30 18.34 13.88
N GLY A 77 -2.38 17.14 14.45
CA GLY A 77 -3.62 16.35 14.48
C GLY A 77 -4.03 15.83 13.10
N MET A 78 -5.33 15.76 12.84
CA MET A 78 -5.92 15.23 11.60
C MET A 78 -6.67 16.30 10.81
N SER A 79 -6.66 16.19 9.48
CA SER A 79 -7.54 16.96 8.58
C SER A 79 -8.88 16.26 8.45
N PHE A 80 -9.98 17.01 8.49
CA PHE A 80 -11.33 16.48 8.29
C PHE A 80 -11.81 16.70 6.85
N PRO A 81 -12.67 15.82 6.31
CA PRO A 81 -13.36 16.05 5.04
C PRO A 81 -14.29 17.26 5.17
N ASP A 82 -14.50 17.96 4.06
CA ASP A 82 -15.40 19.10 4.01
C ASP A 82 -16.85 18.66 4.32
N GLU A 83 -17.68 19.61 4.75
CA GLU A 83 -19.11 19.40 4.94
C GLU A 83 -19.79 19.05 3.61
N TYR A 84 -20.88 18.29 3.67
CA TYR A 84 -21.64 17.94 2.48
C TYR A 84 -22.26 19.19 1.85
N GLU A 85 -22.11 19.33 0.53
CA GLU A 85 -22.74 20.38 -0.27
C GLU A 85 -23.95 19.79 -1.01
N PRO A 86 -25.20 20.10 -0.59
CA PRO A 86 -26.39 19.55 -1.20
C PRO A 86 -26.53 19.99 -2.66
N HIS A 87 -26.92 19.06 -3.52
CA HIS A 87 -27.10 19.31 -4.95
C HIS A 87 -28.56 19.55 -5.36
N GLY A 88 -29.53 19.25 -4.49
CA GLY A 88 -30.96 19.48 -4.72
C GLY A 88 -31.58 18.57 -5.79
N VAL A 89 -30.89 17.50 -6.21
CA VAL A 89 -31.43 16.54 -7.19
C VAL A 89 -32.39 15.59 -6.47
N PRO A 90 -33.68 15.55 -6.83
CA PRO A 90 -34.67 14.77 -6.11
C PRO A 90 -34.46 13.26 -6.31
N LEU A 91 -34.92 12.49 -5.33
CA LEU A 91 -35.11 11.05 -5.48
C LEU A 91 -36.43 10.81 -6.22
N MET A 92 -36.45 9.90 -7.18
CA MET A 92 -37.70 9.44 -7.77
C MET A 92 -38.23 8.27 -6.94
N TYR A 93 -39.40 8.42 -6.32
CA TYR A 93 -40.04 7.37 -5.52
C TYR A 93 -41.42 7.04 -6.07
N ASP A 94 -41.62 5.78 -6.49
CA ASP A 94 -42.89 5.32 -7.09
C ASP A 94 -43.35 6.14 -8.29
N GLY A 95 -42.40 6.76 -9.02
CA GLY A 95 -42.67 7.63 -10.17
C GLY A 95 -42.95 9.09 -9.81
N GLU A 96 -42.88 9.47 -8.54
CA GLU A 96 -43.03 10.85 -8.07
C GLU A 96 -41.70 11.42 -7.56
N GLU A 97 -41.45 12.71 -7.80
CA GLU A 97 -40.27 13.40 -7.29
C GLU A 97 -40.40 13.62 -5.78
N MET A 98 -39.35 13.26 -5.04
CA MET A 98 -39.24 13.44 -3.61
C MET A 98 -37.98 14.24 -3.29
N GLU A 99 -38.17 15.44 -2.74
CA GLU A 99 -37.08 16.23 -2.17
C GLU A 99 -36.56 15.57 -0.90
N LEU A 100 -35.24 15.54 -0.75
CA LEU A 100 -34.56 14.99 0.42
C LEU A 100 -33.99 16.12 1.27
N SER A 101 -33.90 15.89 2.58
CA SER A 101 -33.10 16.76 3.45
C SER A 101 -31.61 16.66 3.06
N PRO A 102 -30.76 17.65 3.38
CA PRO A 102 -29.31 17.56 3.15
C PRO A 102 -28.67 16.26 3.67
N GLU A 103 -29.07 15.80 4.85
CA GLU A 103 -28.54 14.57 5.48
C GLU A 103 -29.00 13.31 4.70
N ASP A 104 -30.27 13.26 4.33
CA ASP A 104 -30.82 12.14 3.55
C ASP A 104 -30.27 12.11 2.12
N GLU A 105 -30.05 13.30 1.53
CA GLU A 105 -29.47 13.47 0.21
C GLU A 105 -28.01 12.98 0.20
N GLU A 106 -27.21 13.29 1.22
CA GLU A 106 -25.82 12.80 1.34
C GLU A 106 -25.79 11.26 1.30
N ILE A 107 -26.64 10.62 2.11
CA ILE A 107 -26.70 9.15 2.19
C ILE A 107 -27.21 8.53 0.89
N ALA A 108 -28.25 9.09 0.27
CA ALA A 108 -28.76 8.66 -1.03
C ALA A 108 -27.68 8.78 -2.12
N THR A 109 -26.91 9.87 -2.07
CA THR A 109 -25.81 10.14 -3.01
C THR A 109 -24.72 9.08 -2.89
N PHE A 110 -24.40 8.57 -1.69
CA PHE A 110 -23.44 7.48 -1.55
C PHE A 110 -23.85 6.22 -2.31
N PHE A 111 -25.14 5.86 -2.29
CA PHE A 111 -25.66 4.73 -3.05
C PHE A 111 -25.66 5.00 -4.56
N ALA A 112 -26.04 6.23 -4.96
CA ALA A 112 -26.01 6.66 -6.35
C ALA A 112 -24.58 6.65 -6.93
N ASP A 113 -23.56 6.91 -6.13
CA ASP A 113 -22.15 6.93 -6.56
C ASP A 113 -21.58 5.51 -6.85
N VAL A 114 -22.19 4.45 -6.30
CA VAL A 114 -21.75 3.06 -6.48
C VAL A 114 -21.98 2.62 -7.93
N PRO A 115 -20.94 2.19 -8.68
CA PRO A 115 -21.10 1.71 -10.06
C PRO A 115 -22.03 0.50 -10.14
N LEU A 116 -22.96 0.52 -11.11
CA LEU A 116 -23.93 -0.56 -11.31
C LEU A 116 -23.27 -1.87 -11.75
N ASP A 117 -22.19 -1.77 -12.53
CA ASP A 117 -21.35 -2.88 -13.00
C ASP A 117 -20.16 -3.16 -12.06
N GLY A 118 -20.10 -2.47 -10.91
CA GLY A 118 -19.05 -2.63 -9.92
C GLY A 118 -19.23 -3.88 -9.04
N PRO A 119 -18.23 -4.22 -8.20
CA PRO A 119 -18.25 -5.43 -7.39
C PRO A 119 -19.44 -5.53 -6.41
N GLN A 120 -20.00 -4.39 -5.98
CA GLN A 120 -21.10 -4.34 -5.03
C GLN A 120 -22.48 -4.54 -5.67
N LEU A 121 -22.69 -4.04 -6.89
CA LEU A 121 -24.01 -4.05 -7.55
C LEU A 121 -24.08 -4.93 -8.81
N GLY A 122 -22.93 -5.34 -9.37
CA GLY A 122 -22.87 -6.15 -10.58
C GLY A 122 -23.22 -7.63 -10.38
N ASP A 123 -23.04 -8.16 -9.17
CA ASP A 123 -23.46 -9.50 -8.78
C ASP A 123 -24.78 -9.46 -8.00
N ALA A 124 -25.77 -10.24 -8.41
CA ALA A 124 -27.12 -10.19 -7.84
C ALA A 124 -27.17 -10.58 -6.35
N ALA A 125 -26.33 -11.52 -5.91
CA ALA A 125 -26.30 -11.94 -4.50
C ALA A 125 -25.71 -10.83 -3.62
N THR A 126 -24.61 -10.24 -4.06
CA THR A 126 -23.93 -9.13 -3.37
C THR A 126 -24.79 -7.86 -3.38
N ALA A 127 -25.40 -7.53 -4.52
CA ALA A 127 -26.29 -6.38 -4.68
C ALA A 127 -27.50 -6.43 -3.74
N LYS A 128 -28.04 -7.63 -3.49
CA LYS A 128 -29.13 -7.86 -2.56
C LYS A 128 -28.74 -7.52 -1.13
N VAL A 129 -27.59 -8.02 -0.66
CA VAL A 129 -27.08 -7.72 0.70
C VAL A 129 -26.73 -6.24 0.82
N PHE A 130 -26.02 -5.69 -0.18
CA PHE A 130 -25.61 -4.29 -0.22
C PHE A 130 -26.80 -3.33 -0.13
N SER A 131 -27.80 -3.52 -0.99
CA SER A 131 -28.99 -2.66 -1.03
C SER A 131 -29.85 -2.80 0.23
N ALA A 132 -29.95 -4.01 0.78
CA ALA A 132 -30.70 -4.24 2.03
C ALA A 132 -30.04 -3.53 3.23
N ASN A 133 -28.73 -3.65 3.38
CA ASN A 133 -27.99 -2.98 4.46
C ASN A 133 -28.05 -1.46 4.33
N PHE A 134 -27.79 -0.95 3.12
CA PHE A 134 -27.91 0.49 2.82
C PHE A 134 -29.29 1.02 3.22
N PHE A 135 -30.36 0.37 2.72
CA PHE A 135 -31.71 0.87 2.92
C PHE A 135 -32.19 0.73 4.37
N SER A 136 -31.68 -0.26 5.09
CA SER A 136 -31.91 -0.39 6.53
C SER A 136 -31.29 0.79 7.29
N ASP A 137 -30.01 1.06 7.07
CA ASP A 137 -29.29 2.10 7.81
C ASP A 137 -29.78 3.50 7.42
N TRP A 138 -30.12 3.72 6.15
CA TRP A 138 -30.69 4.98 5.71
C TRP A 138 -32.03 5.26 6.40
N LYS A 139 -32.90 4.25 6.53
CA LYS A 139 -34.15 4.38 7.30
C LYS A 139 -33.92 4.61 8.78
N GLU A 140 -32.87 4.03 9.36
CA GLU A 140 -32.51 4.24 10.76
C GLU A 140 -32.02 5.67 11.01
N SER A 141 -31.27 6.25 10.06
CA SER A 141 -30.77 7.63 10.15
C SER A 141 -31.86 8.70 10.10
N MET A 142 -33.00 8.40 9.48
CA MET A 142 -34.12 9.34 9.32
C MET A 142 -34.84 9.64 10.64
N PRO A 143 -35.43 10.84 10.80
CA PRO A 143 -36.28 11.17 11.95
C PRO A 143 -37.61 10.38 11.95
N THR A 144 -38.22 10.27 13.13
CA THR A 144 -39.53 9.62 13.31
C THR A 144 -40.61 10.34 12.49
N GLY A 145 -41.28 9.63 11.59
CA GLY A 145 -42.32 10.18 10.70
C GLY A 145 -41.86 10.48 9.27
N HIS A 146 -40.58 10.29 8.95
CA HIS A 146 -40.07 10.49 7.59
C HIS A 146 -40.79 9.56 6.57
N PRO A 147 -41.23 10.06 5.40
CA PRO A 147 -41.98 9.26 4.41
C PRO A 147 -41.29 7.97 3.98
N LEU A 148 -39.95 8.00 3.89
CA LEU A 148 -39.15 6.84 3.49
C LEU A 148 -38.96 5.78 4.59
N LYS A 149 -39.32 6.02 5.87
CA LYS A 149 -39.18 4.99 6.91
C LYS A 149 -40.00 3.72 6.62
N ASN A 150 -41.14 3.87 5.93
CA ASN A 150 -42.00 2.76 5.55
C ASN A 150 -41.92 2.44 4.04
N ALA A 151 -40.97 3.03 3.32
CA ALA A 151 -40.81 2.84 1.89
C ALA A 151 -40.21 1.47 1.54
N LYS A 152 -40.43 1.07 0.28
CA LYS A 152 -39.81 -0.10 -0.35
C LYS A 152 -38.64 0.33 -1.22
N PHE A 153 -37.52 -0.38 -1.10
CA PHE A 153 -36.30 -0.06 -1.85
C PHE A 153 -36.52 -0.12 -3.37
N ASP A 154 -37.26 -1.13 -3.86
CA ASP A 154 -37.53 -1.32 -5.29
C ASP A 154 -38.33 -0.18 -5.94
N LYS A 155 -38.89 0.73 -5.14
CA LYS A 155 -39.59 1.93 -5.61
C LYS A 155 -38.69 3.16 -5.67
N CYS A 156 -37.47 3.09 -5.14
CA CYS A 156 -36.49 4.18 -5.18
C CYS A 156 -35.70 4.12 -6.49
N ASP A 157 -35.68 5.21 -7.24
CA ASP A 157 -34.86 5.38 -8.42
C ASP A 157 -33.84 6.52 -8.23
N PHE A 158 -32.57 6.14 -8.31
CA PHE A 158 -31.40 7.00 -8.13
C PHE A 158 -30.82 7.49 -9.47
N GLY A 159 -31.50 7.25 -10.59
CA GLY A 159 -31.02 7.55 -11.95
C GLY A 159 -30.66 9.02 -12.15
N ALA A 160 -31.49 9.95 -11.66
CA ALA A 160 -31.22 11.38 -11.75
C ALA A 160 -29.94 11.78 -10.99
N MET A 161 -29.77 11.30 -9.76
CA MET A 161 -28.56 11.52 -8.96
C MET A 161 -27.32 10.92 -9.64
N ARG A 162 -27.44 9.71 -10.20
CA ARG A 162 -26.36 9.06 -10.96
C ARG A 162 -25.92 9.90 -12.16
N ALA A 163 -26.87 10.42 -12.95
CA ALA A 163 -26.58 11.28 -14.09
C ALA A 163 -25.88 12.58 -13.65
N HIS A 164 -26.36 13.19 -12.56
CA HIS A 164 -25.73 14.38 -11.97
C HIS A 164 -24.28 14.12 -11.54
N LEU A 165 -24.02 13.02 -10.83
CA LEU A 165 -22.66 12.64 -10.40
C LEU A 165 -21.74 12.36 -11.59
N GLN A 166 -22.25 11.71 -12.64
CA GLN A 166 -21.50 11.50 -13.88
C GLN A 166 -21.15 12.85 -14.55
N GLN A 167 -22.09 13.78 -14.64
CA GLN A 167 -21.84 15.12 -15.16
C GLN A 167 -20.79 15.87 -14.32
N ARG A 168 -20.86 15.82 -12.99
CA ARG A 168 -19.83 16.42 -12.10
C ARG A 168 -18.45 15.82 -12.34
N ARG A 169 -18.33 14.51 -12.55
CA ARG A 169 -17.06 13.85 -12.89
C ARG A 169 -16.52 14.35 -14.24
N LEU A 170 -17.37 14.56 -15.24
CA LEU A 170 -16.99 15.13 -16.54
C LEU A 170 -16.52 16.58 -16.42
N ILE A 171 -17.24 17.41 -15.66
CA ILE A 171 -16.85 18.81 -15.38
C ILE A 171 -15.49 18.85 -14.68
N LYS A 172 -15.29 18.05 -13.62
CA LYS A 172 -14.01 17.98 -12.89
C LYS A 172 -12.86 17.55 -13.80
N LYS A 173 -13.11 16.67 -14.78
CA LYS A 173 -12.11 16.25 -15.77
C LYS A 173 -11.80 17.37 -16.76
N ALA A 174 -12.80 18.16 -17.13
CA ALA A 174 -12.69 19.33 -18.00
C ALA A 174 -12.18 20.60 -17.30
N ALA A 175 -11.83 20.52 -15.99
CA ALA A 175 -11.29 21.63 -15.23
C ALA A 175 -10.10 22.30 -15.93
N THR A 176 -10.08 23.62 -15.89
CA THR A 176 -9.03 24.47 -16.47
C THR A 176 -7.69 24.27 -15.76
N ASP A 177 -6.60 24.67 -16.40
CA ASP A 177 -5.27 24.58 -15.78
C ASP A 177 -5.16 25.47 -14.52
N GLY A 178 -5.88 26.59 -14.47
CA GLY A 178 -5.96 27.45 -13.29
C GLY A 178 -6.65 26.77 -12.10
N GLU A 179 -7.80 26.13 -12.32
CA GLU A 179 -8.53 25.38 -11.29
C GLU A 179 -7.72 24.17 -10.79
N ARG A 180 -7.05 23.45 -11.71
CA ARG A 180 -6.15 22.35 -11.35
C ARG A 180 -4.96 22.83 -10.51
N ALA A 181 -4.39 23.99 -10.83
CA ALA A 181 -3.31 24.58 -10.06
C ALA A 181 -3.77 25.00 -8.65
N ALA A 182 -4.94 25.61 -8.52
CA ALA A 182 -5.52 25.97 -7.23
C ALA A 182 -5.79 24.74 -6.34
N ALA A 183 -6.41 23.70 -6.91
CA ALA A 183 -6.67 22.45 -6.19
C ALA A 183 -5.37 21.75 -5.74
N LYS A 184 -4.31 21.82 -6.57
CA LYS A 184 -2.98 21.31 -6.21
C LYS A 184 -2.36 22.11 -5.07
N ALA A 185 -2.44 23.44 -5.10
CA ALA A 185 -1.91 24.30 -4.05
C ALA A 185 -2.60 24.05 -2.70
N GLU A 186 -3.93 23.86 -2.68
CA GLU A 186 -4.66 23.52 -1.45
C GLU A 186 -4.27 22.14 -0.92
N LYS A 187 -4.08 21.15 -1.80
CA LYS A 187 -3.57 19.83 -1.41
C LYS A 187 -2.16 19.90 -0.79
N GLU A 188 -1.27 20.71 -1.38
CA GLU A 188 0.08 20.94 -0.84
C GLU A 188 0.03 21.69 0.50
N ARG A 189 -0.83 22.70 0.64
CA ARG A 189 -1.04 23.41 1.91
C ARG A 189 -1.52 22.45 3.01
N ARG A 190 -2.50 21.61 2.70
CA ARG A 190 -3.04 20.60 3.63
C ARG A 190 -1.98 19.57 4.02
N PHE A 191 -1.15 19.14 3.07
CA PHE A 191 -0.02 18.26 3.34
C PHE A 191 1.04 18.93 4.24
N HIS A 192 1.38 20.20 4.03
CA HIS A 192 2.34 20.89 4.90
C HIS A 192 1.82 21.09 6.32
N LEU A 193 0.50 21.20 6.50
CA LEU A 193 -0.11 21.31 7.83
C LEU A 193 -0.18 19.95 8.52
N PHE A 194 -0.78 18.95 7.90
CA PHE A 194 -1.13 17.69 8.59
C PHE A 194 -0.29 16.48 8.16
N GLY A 195 0.37 16.57 7.01
CA GLY A 195 1.14 15.47 6.41
C GLY A 195 2.56 15.33 6.94
N LEU A 196 2.93 16.09 7.96
CA LEU A 196 4.26 16.11 8.57
C LEU A 196 4.15 16.06 10.09
N ALA A 197 5.06 15.33 10.72
CA ALA A 197 5.25 15.26 12.16
C ALA A 197 6.74 15.45 12.49
N ILE A 198 7.04 15.92 13.69
CA ILE A 198 8.40 15.95 14.23
C ILE A 198 8.51 14.81 15.24
N VAL A 199 9.44 13.89 15.00
CA VAL A 199 9.68 12.70 15.81
C VAL A 199 11.15 12.70 16.20
N ASP A 200 11.44 12.76 17.50
CA ASP A 200 12.81 12.79 18.02
C ASP A 200 13.71 13.84 17.33
N GLY A 201 13.14 15.03 17.07
CA GLY A 201 13.81 16.15 16.41
C GLY A 201 13.88 16.08 14.88
N HIS A 202 13.34 15.02 14.27
CA HIS A 202 13.37 14.80 12.82
C HIS A 202 12.00 14.98 12.20
N LEU A 203 11.96 15.64 11.03
CA LEU A 203 10.72 15.78 10.28
C LEU A 203 10.42 14.48 9.54
N GLU A 204 9.21 13.96 9.72
CA GLU A 204 8.75 12.69 9.16
C GLU A 204 7.37 12.87 8.51
N LYS A 205 7.07 12.05 7.50
CA LYS A 205 5.77 12.10 6.80
C LYS A 205 4.70 11.35 7.59
N VAL A 206 3.51 11.91 7.66
CA VAL A 206 2.30 11.20 8.14
C VAL A 206 1.65 10.48 6.96
N GLY A 207 1.16 9.26 7.18
CA GLY A 207 0.54 8.42 6.14
C GLY A 207 -0.88 8.90 5.82
N ASN A 208 -1.79 8.64 6.75
CA ASN A 208 -3.24 8.80 6.63
C ASN A 208 -3.76 9.93 7.54
N PHE A 209 -3.27 11.15 7.29
CA PHE A 209 -3.64 12.34 8.08
C PHE A 209 -5.01 12.93 7.72
N ILE A 210 -5.69 12.40 6.70
CA ILE A 210 -7.02 12.85 6.28
C ILE A 210 -8.03 11.84 6.83
N MET A 211 -8.95 12.31 7.67
CA MET A 211 -10.03 11.50 8.20
C MET A 211 -10.86 10.89 7.07
N GLU A 212 -11.23 9.62 7.22
CA GLU A 212 -12.04 8.94 6.22
C GLU A 212 -13.39 9.65 6.04
N PRO A 213 -13.81 9.93 4.80
CA PRO A 213 -15.13 10.51 4.56
C PRO A 213 -16.24 9.50 4.89
N PRO A 214 -17.43 9.98 5.26
CA PRO A 214 -18.61 9.12 5.36
C PRO A 214 -18.92 8.46 4.01
N GLY A 215 -19.62 7.33 4.04
CA GLY A 215 -19.94 6.58 2.83
C GLY A 215 -20.60 5.24 3.12
N LEU A 216 -20.63 4.34 2.13
CA LEU A 216 -21.10 2.97 2.33
C LEU A 216 -19.92 2.01 2.47
N PHE A 217 -20.02 1.08 3.40
CA PHE A 217 -19.02 0.04 3.61
C PHE A 217 -18.98 -0.92 2.42
N ARG A 218 -17.85 -0.94 1.71
CA ARG A 218 -17.63 -1.78 0.52
C ARG A 218 -16.78 -2.99 0.91
N GLY A 219 -17.34 -3.87 1.73
CA GLY A 219 -16.67 -5.10 2.14
C GLY A 219 -16.28 -5.97 0.93
N ARG A 220 -15.09 -6.58 0.97
CA ARG A 220 -14.58 -7.46 -0.09
C ARG A 220 -15.32 -8.80 -0.09
N GLY A 221 -15.51 -9.39 -1.27
CA GLY A 221 -16.26 -10.64 -1.44
C GLY A 221 -17.72 -10.56 -0.96
N LYS A 222 -18.24 -11.68 -0.45
CA LYS A 222 -19.62 -11.79 0.06
C LYS A 222 -19.72 -11.32 1.52
N HIS A 223 -19.25 -10.12 1.82
CA HIS A 223 -19.21 -9.59 3.17
C HIS A 223 -20.64 -9.27 3.69
N PRO A 224 -21.05 -9.78 4.86
CA PRO A 224 -22.43 -9.63 5.36
C PRO A 224 -22.81 -8.17 5.67
N LYS A 225 -21.85 -7.35 6.09
CA LYS A 225 -22.03 -5.90 6.33
C LYS A 225 -21.86 -4.99 5.11
N THR A 226 -21.62 -5.54 3.90
CA THR A 226 -21.47 -4.70 2.70
C THR A 226 -22.72 -3.83 2.49
N GLY A 227 -22.57 -2.54 2.22
CA GLY A 227 -23.66 -1.57 2.10
C GLY A 227 -24.04 -0.81 3.38
N LYS A 228 -23.54 -1.23 4.56
CA LYS A 228 -23.77 -0.50 5.83
C LYS A 228 -23.20 0.93 5.78
N LEU A 229 -23.84 1.87 6.48
CA LEU A 229 -23.46 3.29 6.49
C LEU A 229 -22.22 3.50 7.38
N LYS A 230 -21.12 3.95 6.78
CA LYS A 230 -19.96 4.51 7.48
C LYS A 230 -20.27 5.96 7.85
N LYS A 231 -20.34 6.23 9.15
CA LYS A 231 -20.68 7.56 9.68
C LYS A 231 -19.49 8.51 9.58
N ARG A 232 -19.80 9.80 9.55
CA ARG A 232 -18.79 10.87 9.63
C ARG A 232 -18.17 10.84 11.04
N ALA A 233 -16.85 10.71 11.11
CA ALA A 233 -16.11 10.84 12.36
C ALA A 233 -15.88 12.33 12.67
N TYR A 234 -16.25 12.75 13.88
CA TYR A 234 -16.06 14.13 14.34
C TYR A 234 -14.80 14.26 15.20
N PRO A 235 -14.21 15.47 15.31
CA PRO A 235 -13.04 15.68 16.17
C PRO A 235 -13.23 15.24 17.63
N SER A 236 -14.46 15.32 18.14
CA SER A 236 -14.83 14.88 19.49
C SER A 236 -14.75 13.37 19.70
N GLU A 237 -14.59 12.57 18.65
CA GLU A 237 -14.42 11.11 18.70
C GLU A 237 -12.95 10.70 18.52
N VAL A 238 -12.06 11.67 18.25
CA VAL A 238 -10.64 11.43 17.99
C VAL A 238 -9.83 11.62 19.27
N THR A 239 -8.99 10.65 19.58
CA THR A 239 -7.92 10.74 20.57
C THR A 239 -6.62 11.10 19.87
N VAL A 240 -5.95 12.17 20.31
CA VAL A 240 -4.64 12.59 19.82
C VAL A 240 -3.55 12.11 20.77
N ASN A 241 -2.48 11.50 20.23
CA ASN A 241 -1.30 11.10 21.00
C ASN A 241 -0.10 11.96 20.61
N ILE A 242 0.45 12.69 21.58
CA ILE A 242 1.49 13.70 21.35
C ILE A 242 2.49 13.73 22.51
N GLY A 243 3.68 14.30 22.33
CA GLY A 243 4.64 14.50 23.43
C GLY A 243 4.09 15.43 24.52
N GLU A 244 4.48 15.19 25.78
CA GLU A 244 4.00 15.99 26.93
C GLU A 244 4.41 17.47 26.84
N GLU A 245 5.58 17.71 26.27
CA GLU A 245 6.19 19.01 26.05
C GLU A 245 5.76 19.70 24.74
N ALA A 246 5.12 18.95 23.85
CA ALA A 246 4.72 19.44 22.54
C ALA A 246 3.42 20.26 22.63
N LYS A 247 3.26 21.20 21.69
CA LYS A 247 2.04 21.99 21.61
C LYS A 247 0.89 21.11 21.11
N VAL A 248 -0.13 20.93 21.95
CA VAL A 248 -1.35 20.23 21.57
C VAL A 248 -1.96 20.88 20.30
N PRO A 249 -2.26 20.09 19.26
CA PRO A 249 -2.75 20.62 18.00
C PRO A 249 -4.11 21.30 18.18
N GLN A 250 -4.28 22.46 17.57
CA GLN A 250 -5.59 23.11 17.53
C GLN A 250 -6.55 22.30 16.66
N CYS A 251 -7.76 22.05 17.15
CA CYS A 251 -8.81 21.41 16.35
C CYS A 251 -9.08 22.25 15.08
N PRO A 252 -8.99 21.67 13.87
CA PRO A 252 -9.15 22.41 12.64
C PRO A 252 -10.61 22.73 12.30
N VAL A 253 -11.57 22.06 12.97
CA VAL A 253 -13.00 22.30 12.77
C VAL A 253 -13.50 23.32 13.81
N PRO A 254 -14.00 24.49 13.38
CA PRO A 254 -14.50 25.52 14.31
C PRO A 254 -15.61 25.01 15.22
N GLY A 255 -15.52 25.32 16.52
CA GLY A 255 -16.53 24.92 17.51
C GLY A 255 -16.36 23.51 18.08
N PHE A 256 -15.38 22.74 17.58
CA PHE A 256 -15.07 21.40 18.09
C PHE A 256 -13.80 21.39 18.93
N ALA A 257 -13.71 20.38 19.81
CA ALA A 257 -12.51 19.99 20.53
C ALA A 257 -12.21 18.51 20.26
N TRP A 258 -10.96 18.09 20.49
CA TRP A 258 -10.58 16.68 20.45
C TRP A 258 -11.32 15.90 21.53
N GLY A 259 -11.65 14.64 21.25
CA GLY A 259 -12.30 13.75 22.23
C GLY A 259 -11.40 13.46 23.43
N ASN A 260 -10.11 13.22 23.16
CA ASN A 260 -9.10 13.04 24.18
C ASN A 260 -7.70 13.46 23.68
N VAL A 261 -6.80 13.80 24.60
CA VAL A 261 -5.38 14.03 24.32
C VAL A 261 -4.58 13.18 25.31
N GLN A 262 -3.66 12.38 24.81
CA GLN A 262 -2.79 11.52 25.62
C GLN A 262 -1.33 11.65 25.20
N HIS A 263 -0.46 11.10 26.05
CA HIS A 263 0.98 11.18 25.93
C HIS A 263 1.60 9.80 26.19
N ASP A 264 1.35 8.85 25.30
CA ASP A 264 1.85 7.48 25.41
C ASP A 264 3.02 7.25 24.44
N PRO A 265 4.28 7.27 24.92
CA PRO A 265 5.45 6.98 24.10
C PRO A 265 5.59 5.50 23.75
N GLY A 266 4.75 4.61 24.28
CA GLY A 266 4.77 3.18 24.00
C GLY A 266 4.09 2.78 22.70
N VAL A 267 3.29 3.67 22.10
CA VAL A 267 2.53 3.41 20.87
C VAL A 267 3.03 4.25 19.69
N ALA A 268 2.86 3.73 18.48
CA ALA A 268 3.36 4.34 17.25
C ALA A 268 2.35 5.27 16.56
N TRP A 269 1.07 5.20 16.93
CA TRP A 269 0.01 6.00 16.32
C TRP A 269 -0.04 7.45 16.86
N LEU A 270 -0.44 8.36 15.98
CA LEU A 270 -0.57 9.80 16.23
C LEU A 270 -1.99 10.19 16.64
N SER A 271 -2.99 9.51 16.10
CA SER A 271 -4.38 9.69 16.48
C SER A 271 -5.16 8.39 16.32
N THR A 272 -6.21 8.20 17.11
CA THR A 272 -7.09 7.05 17.00
C THR A 272 -8.56 7.44 17.16
N TRP A 273 -9.45 6.72 16.50
CA TRP A 273 -10.90 6.87 16.61
C TRP A 273 -11.59 5.53 16.39
N LYS A 274 -12.85 5.43 16.79
CA LYS A 274 -13.62 4.19 16.66
C LYS A 274 -14.49 4.22 15.42
N GLU A 275 -14.36 3.22 14.54
CA GLU A 275 -15.23 3.09 13.37
C GLU A 275 -16.54 2.35 13.72
N ASN A 276 -17.63 2.65 13.02
CA ASN A 276 -18.97 2.23 13.44
C ASN A 276 -19.49 0.91 12.84
N ILE A 277 -18.77 0.27 11.92
CA ILE A 277 -19.20 -0.94 11.20
C ILE A 277 -18.86 -2.19 12.02
N ASN A 278 -17.61 -2.30 12.47
CA ASN A 278 -17.10 -3.40 13.28
C ASN A 278 -16.75 -2.98 14.70
N ASN A 279 -16.90 -1.69 15.04
CA ASN A 279 -16.60 -1.14 16.36
C ASN A 279 -15.12 -1.30 16.72
N MET A 280 -14.25 -1.26 15.71
CA MET A 280 -12.79 -1.34 15.86
C MET A 280 -12.17 0.06 15.95
N ASN A 281 -10.97 0.13 16.52
CA ASN A 281 -10.18 1.36 16.48
C ASN A 281 -9.49 1.47 15.12
N LYS A 282 -9.41 2.70 14.60
CA LYS A 282 -8.56 3.08 13.47
C LYS A 282 -7.47 4.01 13.95
N TYR A 283 -6.35 4.03 13.23
CA TYR A 283 -5.17 4.77 13.64
C TYR A 283 -4.63 5.65 12.52
N ALA A 284 -4.30 6.90 12.83
CA ALA A 284 -3.45 7.74 12.01
C ALA A 284 -1.98 7.47 12.37
N MET A 285 -1.18 7.01 11.42
CA MET A 285 0.22 6.64 11.64
C MET A 285 1.18 7.41 10.73
N LEU A 286 2.47 7.31 11.04
CA LEU A 286 3.52 7.78 10.14
C LEU A 286 3.52 6.97 8.83
N SER A 287 3.95 7.62 7.75
CA SER A 287 4.03 7.05 6.40
C SER A 287 4.97 5.83 6.36
N ALA A 288 4.79 4.92 5.41
CA ALA A 288 5.70 3.78 5.19
C ALA A 288 7.18 4.19 4.94
N SER A 289 7.44 5.44 4.56
CA SER A 289 8.80 5.99 4.41
C SER A 289 9.43 6.54 5.70
N SER A 290 8.69 6.50 6.82
CA SER A 290 9.13 6.95 8.13
C SER A 290 10.04 5.95 8.84
N SER A 291 10.70 6.40 9.90
CA SER A 291 11.54 5.59 10.75
C SER A 291 10.77 4.48 11.46
N PHE A 292 9.54 4.72 11.95
CA PHE A 292 8.77 3.72 12.67
C PHE A 292 8.46 2.52 11.78
N LYS A 293 7.81 2.77 10.63
CA LYS A 293 7.48 1.72 9.67
C LYS A 293 8.74 1.11 9.06
N GLY A 294 9.78 1.91 8.81
CA GLY A 294 11.07 1.43 8.31
C GLY A 294 11.78 0.46 9.28
N LYS A 295 11.81 0.76 10.59
CA LYS A 295 12.39 -0.09 11.63
C LYS A 295 11.65 -1.43 11.73
N SER A 296 10.31 -1.38 11.78
CA SER A 296 9.47 -2.60 11.78
C SER A 296 9.71 -3.46 10.54
N ASP A 297 9.72 -2.83 9.35
CA ASP A 297 9.95 -3.51 8.07
C ASP A 297 11.35 -4.15 7.99
N MET A 298 12.40 -3.44 8.43
CA MET A 298 13.76 -3.97 8.51
C MET A 298 13.85 -5.16 9.48
N GLU A 299 13.26 -5.06 10.66
CA GLU A 299 13.29 -6.13 11.67
C GLU A 299 12.49 -7.35 11.22
N LYS A 300 11.37 -7.16 10.50
CA LYS A 300 10.64 -8.25 9.83
C LYS A 300 11.55 -9.06 8.92
N TYR A 301 12.34 -8.41 8.06
CA TYR A 301 13.28 -9.12 7.18
C TYR A 301 14.44 -9.76 7.95
N ASN A 302 14.95 -9.11 9.01
CA ASN A 302 15.97 -9.69 9.87
C ASN A 302 15.47 -10.95 10.58
N LYS A 303 14.22 -10.97 11.08
CA LYS A 303 13.57 -12.19 11.62
C LYS A 303 13.52 -13.31 10.58
N ALA A 304 13.21 -13.00 9.33
CA ALA A 304 13.23 -13.99 8.25
C ALA A 304 14.64 -14.51 7.93
N MET A 305 15.69 -13.68 8.04
CA MET A 305 17.08 -14.12 7.95
C MET A 305 17.50 -15.01 9.14
N ARG A 306 17.01 -14.73 10.35
CA ARG A 306 17.17 -15.64 11.50
C ARG A 306 16.49 -16.98 11.24
N LEU A 307 15.26 -16.96 10.74
CA LEU A 307 14.55 -18.19 10.34
C LEU A 307 15.36 -19.01 9.34
N LYS A 308 16.03 -18.39 8.35
CA LYS A 308 16.91 -19.10 7.42
C LYS A 308 18.01 -19.91 8.11
N GLY A 309 18.57 -19.42 9.22
CA GLY A 309 19.55 -20.17 10.03
C GLY A 309 18.96 -21.34 10.83
N HIS A 310 17.66 -21.29 11.14
CA HIS A 310 16.95 -22.30 11.93
C HIS A 310 16.07 -23.24 11.10
N ILE A 311 15.84 -22.95 9.82
CA ILE A 311 14.82 -23.59 9.00
C ILE A 311 14.99 -25.10 8.95
N ASP A 312 16.20 -25.61 8.75
CA ASP A 312 16.43 -27.06 8.64
C ASP A 312 16.14 -27.80 9.95
N ALA A 313 16.41 -27.17 11.10
CA ALA A 313 16.07 -27.73 12.40
C ALA A 313 14.55 -27.77 12.63
N ILE A 314 13.85 -26.72 12.19
CA ILE A 314 12.38 -26.64 12.25
C ILE A 314 11.75 -27.68 11.31
N ARG A 315 12.29 -27.86 10.11
CA ARG A 315 11.84 -28.89 9.16
C ARG A 315 11.97 -30.28 9.74
N ARG A 316 13.13 -30.63 10.30
CA ARG A 316 13.31 -31.89 11.03
C ARG A 316 12.38 -32.04 12.24
N ASN A 317 11.97 -30.94 12.88
CA ASN A 317 11.03 -30.97 13.99
C ASN A 317 9.64 -31.40 13.52
N TYR A 318 9.06 -30.71 12.53
CA TYR A 318 7.73 -31.07 12.03
C TYR A 318 7.74 -32.41 11.29
N GLU A 319 8.82 -32.77 10.57
CA GLU A 319 8.90 -34.06 9.86
C GLU A 319 8.82 -35.26 10.82
N ARG A 320 9.44 -35.14 12.00
CA ARG A 320 9.24 -36.12 13.09
C ARG A 320 7.80 -36.06 13.64
N GLY A 321 7.26 -34.86 13.82
CA GLY A 321 5.89 -34.62 14.29
C GLY A 321 4.81 -35.24 13.39
N LEU A 322 5.05 -35.38 12.08
CA LEU A 322 4.12 -36.04 11.15
C LEU A 322 3.84 -37.51 11.51
N ASN A 323 4.76 -38.16 12.25
CA ASN A 323 4.62 -39.54 12.72
C ASN A 323 4.31 -39.63 14.24
N ALA A 324 3.96 -38.51 14.89
CA ALA A 324 3.64 -38.50 16.30
C ALA A 324 2.42 -39.37 16.63
N SER A 325 2.39 -39.95 17.83
CA SER A 325 1.27 -40.76 18.32
C SER A 325 0.02 -39.90 18.57
N THR A 326 0.21 -38.69 19.09
CA THR A 326 -0.87 -37.73 19.40
C THR A 326 -1.40 -37.06 18.13
N SER A 327 -2.73 -36.96 18.00
CA SER A 327 -3.37 -36.30 16.86
C SER A 327 -3.03 -34.81 16.78
N GLU A 328 -2.90 -34.13 17.93
CA GLU A 328 -2.56 -32.71 18.00
C GLU A 328 -1.20 -32.42 17.37
N MET A 329 -0.14 -33.13 17.78
CA MET A 329 1.19 -32.97 17.19
C MET A 329 1.24 -33.30 15.69
N ARG A 330 0.46 -34.30 15.22
CA ARG A 330 0.36 -34.58 13.79
C ARG A 330 -0.32 -33.44 13.03
N GLN A 331 -1.38 -32.85 13.58
CA GLN A 331 -2.07 -31.70 13.01
C GLN A 331 -1.15 -30.48 12.97
N LEU A 332 -0.48 -30.16 14.09
CA LEU A 332 0.50 -29.09 14.21
C LEU A 332 1.61 -29.22 13.15
N ALA A 333 2.23 -30.40 13.06
CA ALA A 333 3.29 -30.67 12.08
C ALA A 333 2.80 -30.58 10.63
N THR A 334 1.59 -31.08 10.35
CA THR A 334 0.98 -31.02 9.02
C THR A 334 0.69 -29.56 8.63
N ALA A 335 0.14 -28.75 9.55
CA ALA A 335 -0.13 -27.34 9.32
C ALA A 335 1.17 -26.53 9.11
N MET A 336 2.22 -26.78 9.91
CA MET A 336 3.54 -26.16 9.71
C MET A 336 4.12 -26.51 8.34
N TRP A 337 3.98 -27.75 7.87
CA TRP A 337 4.42 -28.16 6.54
C TRP A 337 3.66 -27.41 5.44
N LEU A 338 2.34 -27.26 5.56
CA LEU A 338 1.54 -26.51 4.59
C LEU A 338 1.94 -25.03 4.54
N ILE A 339 2.22 -24.41 5.69
CA ILE A 339 2.69 -23.01 5.77
C ILE A 339 4.09 -22.87 5.15
N ASP A 340 5.03 -23.77 5.46
CA ASP A 340 6.40 -23.73 4.94
C ASP A 340 6.46 -24.03 3.43
N LYS A 341 5.78 -25.07 2.95
CA LYS A 341 5.93 -25.55 1.56
C LYS A 341 4.94 -24.94 0.58
N LEU A 342 3.73 -24.62 1.02
CA LEU A 342 2.69 -24.04 0.16
C LEU A 342 2.46 -22.55 0.44
N ALA A 343 3.23 -21.95 1.34
CA ALA A 343 3.16 -20.54 1.71
C ALA A 343 1.75 -20.05 2.11
N LEU A 344 0.93 -20.94 2.69
CA LEU A 344 -0.40 -20.60 3.19
C LEU A 344 -0.31 -19.60 4.35
N ARG A 345 -1.29 -18.69 4.42
CA ARG A 345 -1.49 -17.84 5.61
C ARG A 345 -2.00 -18.71 6.76
N VAL A 346 -1.71 -18.32 8.01
CA VAL A 346 -2.10 -19.08 9.20
C VAL A 346 -3.62 -19.26 9.33
N GLY A 347 -4.38 -18.22 8.99
CA GLY A 347 -5.85 -18.19 9.06
C GLY A 347 -6.37 -17.96 10.47
N GLY A 348 -6.79 -16.74 10.78
CA GLY A 348 -7.51 -16.43 12.01
C GLY A 348 -8.94 -16.97 11.99
N GLU A 349 -9.54 -17.15 13.15
CA GLU A 349 -10.99 -17.41 13.24
C GLU A 349 -11.75 -16.15 12.82
N LYS A 350 -12.82 -16.34 12.06
CA LYS A 350 -13.67 -15.27 11.52
C LYS A 350 -15.06 -15.38 12.10
N GLY A 351 -15.65 -14.24 12.50
CA GLY A 351 -17.02 -14.19 13.01
C GLY A 351 -18.07 -14.28 11.91
N GLU A 352 -19.35 -14.47 12.29
CA GLU A 352 -20.49 -14.44 11.35
C GLU A 352 -20.67 -13.07 10.67
N ASP A 353 -20.03 -12.03 11.21
CA ASP A 353 -20.06 -10.65 10.77
C ASP A 353 -18.99 -10.31 9.71
N GLU A 354 -18.16 -11.28 9.33
CA GLU A 354 -17.07 -11.14 8.37
C GLU A 354 -17.29 -12.00 7.11
N ALA A 355 -16.52 -11.75 6.06
CA ALA A 355 -16.56 -12.62 4.88
C ALA A 355 -15.96 -14.00 5.20
N ASP A 356 -16.65 -15.07 4.78
CA ASP A 356 -16.17 -16.45 4.95
C ASP A 356 -14.90 -16.68 4.12
N THR A 357 -13.77 -16.55 4.82
CA THR A 357 -12.43 -16.71 4.27
C THR A 357 -11.61 -17.53 5.25
N VAL A 358 -10.70 -18.35 4.74
CA VAL A 358 -9.92 -19.28 5.56
C VAL A 358 -8.42 -19.18 5.27
N GLY A 359 -7.64 -19.65 6.23
CA GLY A 359 -6.22 -19.95 6.06
C GLY A 359 -5.92 -21.35 6.55
N CYS A 360 -4.63 -21.67 6.73
CA CYS A 360 -4.16 -23.02 7.02
C CYS A 360 -4.88 -23.68 8.21
N CYS A 361 -4.94 -23.02 9.36
CA CYS A 361 -5.54 -23.58 10.58
C CYS A 361 -7.07 -23.66 10.51
N THR A 362 -7.70 -22.83 9.68
CA THR A 362 -9.17 -22.75 9.54
C THR A 362 -9.72 -23.47 8.31
N LEU A 363 -8.89 -24.25 7.60
CA LEU A 363 -9.33 -25.10 6.50
C LEU A 363 -10.43 -26.07 6.94
N ARG A 364 -11.43 -26.28 6.09
CA ARG A 364 -12.56 -27.20 6.28
C ARG A 364 -12.47 -28.36 5.28
N VAL A 365 -13.18 -29.45 5.58
CA VAL A 365 -13.17 -30.66 4.74
C VAL A 365 -13.60 -30.37 3.31
N GLU A 366 -14.54 -29.45 3.11
CA GLU A 366 -15.02 -29.04 1.78
C GLU A 366 -13.96 -28.36 0.89
N HIS A 367 -12.86 -27.88 1.47
CA HIS A 367 -11.79 -27.24 0.71
C HIS A 367 -10.81 -28.23 0.08
N MET A 368 -10.92 -29.53 0.39
CA MET A 368 -9.98 -30.55 -0.05
C MET A 368 -10.69 -31.62 -0.88
N THR A 369 -10.30 -31.75 -2.14
CA THR A 369 -10.74 -32.85 -3.01
C THR A 369 -9.57 -33.81 -3.25
N PHE A 370 -9.67 -35.03 -2.73
CA PHE A 370 -8.65 -36.06 -2.90
C PHE A 370 -8.79 -36.75 -4.26
N GLY A 371 -7.67 -36.97 -4.94
CA GLY A 371 -7.59 -37.65 -6.23
C GLY A 371 -7.94 -39.15 -6.17
N PRO A 372 -7.89 -39.84 -7.32
CA PRO A 372 -8.21 -41.27 -7.41
C PRO A 372 -7.42 -42.14 -6.44
N ALA A 373 -8.01 -43.23 -5.97
CA ALA A 373 -7.34 -44.16 -5.07
C ALA A 373 -6.02 -44.67 -5.66
N GLY A 374 -4.92 -44.49 -4.92
CA GLY A 374 -3.57 -44.84 -5.35
C GLY A 374 -2.75 -43.66 -5.89
N THR A 375 -3.37 -42.52 -6.18
CA THR A 375 -2.65 -41.26 -6.39
C THR A 375 -2.44 -40.54 -5.05
N ARG A 376 -1.45 -39.64 -5.00
CA ARG A 376 -1.20 -38.75 -3.86
C ARG A 376 -1.49 -37.30 -4.27
N GLU A 377 -2.57 -37.11 -5.01
CA GLU A 377 -2.96 -35.81 -5.56
C GLU A 377 -4.14 -35.24 -4.78
N MET A 378 -4.12 -33.95 -4.49
CA MET A 378 -5.21 -33.24 -3.83
C MET A 378 -5.42 -31.88 -4.50
N GLU A 379 -6.66 -31.55 -4.81
CA GLU A 379 -7.06 -30.19 -5.12
C GLU A 379 -7.40 -29.46 -3.81
N LEU A 380 -6.74 -28.33 -3.59
CA LEU A 380 -7.04 -27.41 -2.50
C LEU A 380 -7.74 -26.18 -3.08
N GLU A 381 -9.00 -25.97 -2.74
CA GLU A 381 -9.83 -24.87 -3.24
C GLU A 381 -10.55 -24.15 -2.10
N PHE A 382 -10.27 -22.86 -1.89
CA PHE A 382 -10.92 -22.03 -0.88
C PHE A 382 -10.77 -20.53 -1.17
N LEU A 383 -11.56 -19.70 -0.50
CA LEU A 383 -11.38 -18.25 -0.51
C LEU A 383 -10.46 -17.82 0.64
N GLY A 384 -9.30 -17.26 0.31
CA GLY A 384 -8.34 -16.73 1.27
C GLY A 384 -8.62 -15.26 1.63
N LYS A 385 -7.60 -14.58 2.14
CA LYS A 385 -7.63 -13.12 2.39
C LYS A 385 -8.20 -12.38 1.18
N ASP A 386 -9.02 -11.36 1.43
CA ASP A 386 -9.70 -10.54 0.42
C ASP A 386 -10.70 -11.30 -0.45
N SER A 387 -11.14 -12.48 0.01
CA SER A 387 -11.94 -13.43 -0.76
C SER A 387 -11.30 -13.83 -2.10
N MET A 388 -9.97 -13.82 -2.15
CA MET A 388 -9.23 -14.27 -3.31
C MET A 388 -9.22 -15.80 -3.38
N LEU A 389 -9.56 -16.35 -4.55
CA LEU A 389 -9.57 -17.79 -4.77
C LEU A 389 -8.15 -18.36 -4.69
N PHE A 390 -7.94 -19.26 -3.75
CA PHE A 390 -6.82 -20.18 -3.76
C PHE A 390 -7.30 -21.49 -4.39
N LYS A 391 -6.75 -21.85 -5.54
CA LYS A 391 -7.03 -23.13 -6.20
C LYS A 391 -5.72 -23.73 -6.69
N GLN A 392 -5.31 -24.87 -6.13
CA GLN A 392 -4.08 -25.55 -6.51
C GLN A 392 -4.26 -27.07 -6.49
N ASN A 393 -3.80 -27.71 -7.57
CA ASN A 393 -3.62 -29.16 -7.61
C ASN A 393 -2.21 -29.48 -7.11
N ILE A 394 -2.14 -30.27 -6.05
CA ILE A 394 -0.89 -30.61 -5.35
C ILE A 394 -0.63 -32.10 -5.53
N ASP A 395 0.45 -32.43 -6.22
CA ASP A 395 1.03 -33.77 -6.22
C ASP A 395 2.00 -33.90 -5.04
N PHE A 396 1.59 -34.64 -4.01
CA PHE A 396 2.41 -34.83 -2.82
C PHE A 396 3.61 -35.75 -3.05
N THR A 397 3.64 -36.53 -4.14
CA THR A 397 4.82 -37.35 -4.48
C THR A 397 6.03 -36.51 -4.88
N ALA A 398 5.80 -35.29 -5.38
CA ALA A 398 6.85 -34.32 -5.69
C ALA A 398 7.67 -33.91 -4.45
N TYR A 399 7.15 -34.15 -3.24
CA TYR A 399 7.81 -33.89 -1.96
C TYR A 399 8.29 -35.18 -1.27
N GLY A 400 8.39 -36.29 -2.01
CA GLY A 400 8.89 -37.58 -1.52
C GLY A 400 8.04 -38.20 -0.42
N ASP A 401 8.70 -38.96 0.46
CA ASP A 401 8.04 -39.69 1.55
C ASP A 401 7.34 -38.76 2.55
N ILE A 402 7.92 -37.57 2.78
CA ILE A 402 7.34 -36.55 3.66
C ILE A 402 6.00 -36.05 3.08
N GLY A 403 5.96 -35.71 1.80
CA GLY A 403 4.71 -35.31 1.13
C GLY A 403 3.66 -36.41 1.20
N SER A 404 4.06 -37.65 0.91
CA SER A 404 3.15 -38.81 1.01
C SER A 404 2.57 -38.96 2.42
N LYS A 405 3.37 -38.71 3.46
CA LYS A 405 2.90 -38.75 4.85
C LYS A 405 1.94 -37.61 5.19
N VAL A 406 2.18 -36.41 4.66
CA VAL A 406 1.27 -35.27 4.80
C VAL A 406 -0.08 -35.58 4.17
N PHE A 407 -0.08 -36.15 2.96
CA PHE A 407 -1.32 -36.60 2.30
C PHE A 407 -2.07 -37.61 3.16
N ASP A 408 -1.39 -38.65 3.67
CA ASP A 408 -2.00 -39.66 4.56
C ASP A 408 -2.65 -39.03 5.79
N ASN A 409 -1.97 -38.06 6.42
CA ASN A 409 -2.49 -37.33 7.58
C ASN A 409 -3.74 -36.51 7.19
N LEU A 410 -3.70 -35.74 6.10
CA LEU A 410 -4.84 -34.95 5.62
C LEU A 410 -6.06 -35.83 5.30
N THR A 411 -5.86 -36.94 4.58
CA THR A 411 -6.92 -37.91 4.31
C THR A 411 -7.51 -38.46 5.61
N ALA A 412 -6.66 -38.80 6.59
CA ALA A 412 -7.12 -39.27 7.89
C ALA A 412 -7.88 -38.21 8.70
N PHE A 413 -7.47 -36.93 8.63
CA PHE A 413 -8.12 -35.83 9.33
C PHE A 413 -9.51 -35.49 8.75
N CYS A 414 -9.76 -35.79 7.48
CA CYS A 414 -11.04 -35.56 6.80
C CYS A 414 -11.98 -36.78 6.85
N LYS A 415 -11.47 -37.98 7.15
CA LYS A 415 -12.23 -39.23 7.05
C LYS A 415 -13.44 -39.25 8.01
N GLY A 416 -14.64 -39.46 7.45
CA GLY A 416 -15.88 -39.61 8.21
C GLY A 416 -16.46 -38.30 8.75
N ARG A 417 -16.02 -37.15 8.22
CA ARG A 417 -16.39 -35.83 8.71
C ARG A 417 -17.26 -35.06 7.73
N LYS A 418 -18.02 -34.09 8.24
CA LYS A 418 -18.90 -33.27 7.42
C LYS A 418 -18.11 -32.18 6.67
N PRO A 419 -18.60 -31.72 5.51
CA PRO A 419 -17.90 -30.71 4.68
C PRO A 419 -17.51 -29.42 5.43
N ALA A 420 -18.41 -28.91 6.28
CA ALA A 420 -18.21 -27.65 7.01
C ALA A 420 -17.30 -27.77 8.25
N GLU A 421 -16.82 -28.96 8.62
CA GLU A 421 -15.97 -29.09 9.80
C GLU A 421 -14.49 -28.78 9.49
N GLN A 422 -13.79 -28.16 10.43
CA GLN A 422 -12.36 -27.82 10.29
C GLN A 422 -11.47 -29.06 10.20
N VAL A 423 -10.54 -29.11 9.26
CA VAL A 423 -9.54 -30.19 9.13
C VAL A 423 -8.68 -30.29 10.40
N PHE A 424 -8.29 -29.15 10.97
CA PHE A 424 -7.43 -29.05 12.14
C PHE A 424 -8.21 -28.72 13.42
N GLN A 425 -8.86 -29.71 14.04
CA GLN A 425 -9.70 -29.50 15.24
C GLN A 425 -8.94 -29.30 16.55
N LYS A 426 -7.64 -29.61 16.59
CA LYS A 426 -6.84 -29.64 17.83
C LYS A 426 -5.82 -28.51 17.92
N ILE A 427 -5.73 -27.69 16.89
CA ILE A 427 -4.81 -26.56 16.83
C ILE A 427 -5.56 -25.33 16.31
N ASP A 428 -5.02 -24.17 16.64
CA ASP A 428 -5.45 -22.86 16.22
C ASP A 428 -4.19 -22.00 15.96
N PRO A 429 -4.32 -20.76 15.44
CA PRO A 429 -3.17 -19.90 15.22
C PRO A 429 -2.35 -19.64 16.49
N THR A 430 -2.99 -19.52 17.64
CA THR A 430 -2.35 -19.24 18.93
C THR A 430 -1.43 -20.37 19.36
N THR A 431 -1.92 -21.60 19.34
CA THR A 431 -1.15 -22.82 19.66
C THR A 431 -0.02 -23.05 18.66
N LEU A 432 -0.26 -22.81 17.36
CA LEU A 432 0.76 -22.90 16.33
C LEU A 432 1.89 -21.86 16.54
N ASN A 433 1.54 -20.58 16.75
CA ASN A 433 2.51 -19.52 16.98
C ASN A 433 3.28 -19.73 18.29
N LYS A 434 2.62 -20.20 19.35
CA LYS A 434 3.29 -20.56 20.61
C LYS A 434 4.34 -21.66 20.41
N HIS A 435 4.03 -22.69 19.62
CA HIS A 435 5.02 -23.72 19.27
C HIS A 435 6.17 -23.14 18.45
N LEU A 436 5.89 -22.29 17.46
CA LEU A 436 6.91 -21.63 16.65
C LEU A 436 7.86 -20.76 17.51
N GLN A 437 7.34 -19.99 18.45
CA GLN A 437 8.14 -19.19 19.38
C GLN A 437 9.10 -20.06 20.22
N SER A 438 8.70 -21.28 20.58
CA SER A 438 9.57 -22.23 21.29
C SER A 438 10.73 -22.74 20.45
N LEU A 439 10.59 -22.74 19.11
CA LEU A 439 11.63 -23.17 18.17
C LEU A 439 12.59 -22.03 17.81
N MET A 440 12.09 -20.79 17.77
CA MET A 440 12.87 -19.58 17.58
C MET A 440 12.15 -18.39 18.22
N PRO A 441 12.78 -17.65 19.15
CA PRO A 441 12.16 -16.49 19.78
C PRO A 441 11.67 -15.47 18.74
N GLY A 442 10.41 -15.03 18.90
CA GLY A 442 9.77 -14.08 17.99
C GLY A 442 9.34 -14.66 16.64
N LEU A 443 9.39 -15.99 16.45
CA LEU A 443 8.88 -16.66 15.25
C LEU A 443 7.36 -16.78 15.27
N SER A 444 6.74 -16.43 14.15
CA SER A 444 5.32 -16.66 13.88
C SER A 444 5.14 -17.26 12.48
N ALA A 445 3.93 -17.73 12.17
CA ALA A 445 3.60 -18.27 10.85
C ALA A 445 3.82 -17.24 9.72
N LYS A 446 3.60 -15.95 10.00
CA LYS A 446 3.78 -14.86 9.03
C LYS A 446 5.22 -14.80 8.50
N VAL A 447 6.22 -15.09 9.35
CA VAL A 447 7.65 -15.03 9.01
C VAL A 447 8.03 -16.02 7.89
N PHE A 448 7.34 -17.17 7.79
CA PHE A 448 7.60 -18.16 6.73
C PHE A 448 7.30 -17.61 5.34
N ARG A 449 6.23 -16.81 5.17
CA ARG A 449 5.91 -16.21 3.86
C ARG A 449 6.98 -15.20 3.45
N THR A 450 7.47 -14.37 4.37
CA THR A 450 8.58 -13.43 4.12
C THR A 450 9.89 -14.16 3.79
N TYR A 451 10.21 -15.21 4.55
CA TYR A 451 11.38 -16.05 4.31
C TYR A 451 11.33 -16.72 2.94
N ASN A 452 10.23 -17.41 2.63
CA ASN A 452 10.06 -18.13 1.37
C ASN A 452 10.09 -17.15 0.18
N ALA A 453 9.40 -16.03 0.26
CA ALA A 453 9.40 -15.02 -0.79
C ALA A 453 10.80 -14.44 -1.05
N SER A 454 11.53 -14.09 0.01
CA SER A 454 12.88 -13.54 -0.07
C SER A 454 13.89 -14.57 -0.59
N GLU A 455 13.84 -15.79 -0.07
CA GLU A 455 14.73 -16.87 -0.48
C GLU A 455 14.49 -17.28 -1.93
N THR A 456 13.22 -17.43 -2.34
CA THR A 456 12.87 -17.71 -3.74
C THR A 456 13.35 -16.61 -4.67
N LEU A 457 13.17 -15.32 -4.33
CA LEU A 457 13.72 -14.24 -5.15
C LEU A 457 15.23 -14.38 -5.31
N GLN A 458 15.96 -14.58 -4.21
CA GLN A 458 17.41 -14.70 -4.24
C GLN A 458 17.89 -15.88 -5.11
N GLN A 459 17.19 -17.01 -5.06
CA GLN A 459 17.52 -18.21 -5.85
C GLN A 459 17.16 -18.07 -7.33
N GLN A 460 16.04 -17.41 -7.65
CA GLN A 460 15.55 -17.27 -9.02
C GLN A 460 16.24 -16.13 -9.78
N LEU A 461 16.85 -15.17 -9.09
CA LEU A 461 17.58 -14.09 -9.74
C LEU A 461 18.81 -14.64 -10.48
N PRO A 462 18.96 -14.36 -11.78
CA PRO A 462 20.08 -14.88 -12.57
C PRO A 462 21.42 -14.28 -12.14
N SER A 463 22.48 -15.07 -12.33
CA SER A 463 23.85 -14.65 -12.06
C SER A 463 24.33 -13.58 -13.02
N ALA A 464 25.40 -12.86 -12.63
CA ALA A 464 25.98 -11.83 -13.48
C ALA A 464 26.50 -12.39 -14.82
N ASP A 465 27.00 -13.62 -14.81
CA ASP A 465 27.44 -14.31 -16.02
C ASP A 465 26.29 -14.65 -16.96
N ALA A 466 25.14 -15.08 -16.43
CA ALA A 466 23.96 -15.37 -17.23
C ALA A 466 23.38 -14.10 -17.89
N LEU A 467 23.55 -12.95 -17.24
CA LEU A 467 23.08 -11.65 -17.74
C LEU A 467 24.10 -10.90 -18.60
N LYS A 468 25.27 -11.50 -18.87
CA LYS A 468 26.35 -10.86 -19.61
C LYS A 468 25.88 -10.49 -21.03
N ASN A 469 26.22 -9.29 -21.47
CA ASN A 469 25.83 -8.71 -22.77
C ASN A 469 24.31 -8.50 -22.97
N MET A 470 23.48 -8.69 -21.95
CA MET A 470 22.06 -8.34 -22.02
C MET A 470 21.85 -6.83 -21.85
N THR A 471 20.88 -6.28 -22.58
CA THR A 471 20.44 -4.90 -22.35
C THR A 471 19.80 -4.74 -20.98
N VAL A 472 19.82 -3.52 -20.43
CA VAL A 472 19.12 -3.21 -19.15
C VAL A 472 17.65 -3.66 -19.20
N GLN A 473 16.96 -3.47 -20.33
CA GLN A 473 15.57 -3.90 -20.45
C GLN A 473 15.41 -5.42 -20.35
N ALA A 474 16.31 -6.18 -20.97
CA ALA A 474 16.26 -7.64 -20.89
C ALA A 474 16.57 -8.13 -19.46
N LYS A 475 17.52 -7.50 -18.75
CA LYS A 475 17.79 -7.80 -17.34
C LYS A 475 16.55 -7.55 -16.46
N VAL A 476 15.81 -6.47 -16.70
CA VAL A 476 14.55 -6.16 -15.99
C VAL A 476 13.48 -7.22 -16.22
N VAL A 477 13.40 -7.78 -17.43
CA VAL A 477 12.48 -8.90 -17.72
C VAL A 477 12.84 -10.13 -16.91
N GLU A 478 14.12 -10.47 -16.81
CA GLU A 478 14.55 -11.60 -15.97
C GLU A 478 14.28 -11.36 -14.48
N TYR A 479 14.45 -10.12 -14.00
CA TYR A 479 14.02 -9.75 -12.65
C TYR A 479 12.51 -9.96 -12.45
N ASN A 480 11.70 -9.53 -13.42
CA ASN A 480 10.24 -9.71 -13.36
C ASN A 480 9.85 -11.19 -13.40
N ASN A 481 10.57 -12.02 -14.14
CA ASN A 481 10.39 -13.49 -14.14
C ASN A 481 10.68 -14.07 -12.75
N ALA A 482 11.79 -13.69 -12.11
CA ALA A 482 12.08 -14.13 -10.74
C ALA A 482 11.01 -13.67 -9.73
N ASN A 483 10.53 -12.43 -9.83
CA ASN A 483 9.45 -11.92 -8.98
C ASN A 483 8.11 -12.61 -9.25
N ARG A 484 7.85 -13.03 -10.50
CA ARG A 484 6.66 -13.80 -10.85
C ARG A 484 6.63 -15.14 -10.12
N GLU A 485 7.75 -15.86 -10.06
CA GLU A 485 7.83 -17.12 -9.31
C GLU A 485 7.50 -16.91 -7.83
N VAL A 486 7.96 -15.81 -7.23
CA VAL A 486 7.61 -15.43 -5.85
C VAL A 486 6.11 -15.15 -5.70
N ALA A 487 5.53 -14.43 -6.65
CA ALA A 487 4.11 -14.10 -6.63
C ALA A 487 3.22 -15.33 -6.84
N ILE A 488 3.64 -16.30 -7.67
CA ILE A 488 2.99 -17.60 -7.83
C ILE A 488 3.05 -18.38 -6.51
N LEU A 489 4.23 -18.48 -5.89
CA LEU A 489 4.42 -19.14 -4.60
C LEU A 489 3.49 -18.57 -3.52
N CYS A 490 3.34 -17.24 -3.47
CA CYS A 490 2.52 -16.57 -2.46
C CYS A 490 1.03 -16.48 -2.84
N ASN A 491 0.62 -17.02 -3.99
CA ASN A 491 -0.71 -16.87 -4.59
C ASN A 491 -1.17 -15.40 -4.69
N HIS A 492 -0.27 -14.48 -5.06
CA HIS A 492 -0.59 -13.07 -5.28
C HIS A 492 -1.23 -12.89 -6.67
N GLN A 493 -2.53 -13.12 -6.73
CA GLN A 493 -3.33 -12.96 -7.93
C GLN A 493 -3.93 -11.56 -8.03
N ARG A 494 -4.30 -11.15 -9.25
CA ARG A 494 -5.12 -9.96 -9.49
C ARG A 494 -6.16 -10.22 -10.57
N THR A 495 -7.31 -9.59 -10.44
CA THR A 495 -8.36 -9.63 -11.46
C THR A 495 -7.93 -8.84 -12.69
N VAL A 496 -8.09 -9.43 -13.87
CA VAL A 496 -7.82 -8.75 -15.14
C VAL A 496 -8.99 -7.81 -15.45
N SER A 497 -8.76 -6.49 -15.35
CA SER A 497 -9.79 -5.50 -15.64
C SER A 497 -10.00 -5.29 -17.15
N GLY A 498 -11.20 -4.86 -17.54
CA GLY A 498 -11.49 -4.51 -18.94
C GLY A 498 -10.58 -3.41 -19.49
N ALA A 499 -10.17 -2.46 -18.63
CA ALA A 499 -9.19 -1.44 -18.99
C ALA A 499 -7.81 -2.02 -19.31
N MET A 500 -7.39 -3.07 -18.60
CA MET A 500 -6.14 -3.78 -18.84
C MET A 500 -6.17 -4.53 -20.18
N LEU A 501 -7.26 -5.26 -20.46
CA LEU A 501 -7.47 -5.93 -21.74
C LEU A 501 -7.39 -4.95 -22.92
N LYS A 502 -8.11 -3.83 -22.82
CA LYS A 502 -8.05 -2.76 -23.83
C LYS A 502 -6.65 -2.19 -23.99
N SER A 503 -5.87 -2.07 -22.91
CA SER A 503 -4.46 -1.64 -23.01
C SER A 503 -3.59 -2.67 -23.73
N PHE A 504 -3.87 -3.97 -23.62
CA PHE A 504 -3.14 -5.02 -24.32
C PHE A 504 -3.50 -5.07 -25.79
N GLU A 505 -4.79 -4.95 -26.12
CA GLU A 505 -5.27 -4.81 -27.50
C GLU A 505 -4.59 -3.62 -28.20
N ASN A 506 -4.62 -2.43 -27.58
CA ASN A 506 -3.96 -1.24 -28.11
C ASN A 506 -2.45 -1.43 -28.31
N LEU A 507 -1.78 -2.17 -27.43
CA LEU A 507 -0.34 -2.46 -27.58
C LEU A 507 -0.09 -3.47 -28.70
N GLY A 508 -0.93 -4.49 -28.83
CA GLY A 508 -0.90 -5.47 -29.90
C GLY A 508 -1.11 -4.84 -31.28
N GLU A 509 -2.10 -3.96 -31.41
CA GLU A 509 -2.34 -3.17 -32.63
C GLU A 509 -1.12 -2.31 -32.99
N ARG A 510 -0.51 -1.65 -32.01
CA ARG A 510 0.72 -0.88 -32.23
C ARG A 510 1.87 -1.77 -32.68
N VAL A 511 2.04 -2.97 -32.12
CA VAL A 511 3.05 -3.95 -32.56
C VAL A 511 2.78 -4.37 -34.01
N ALA A 512 1.54 -4.66 -34.37
CA ALA A 512 1.16 -5.00 -35.75
C ALA A 512 1.48 -3.87 -36.73
N LYS A 513 1.13 -2.63 -36.41
CA LYS A 513 1.48 -1.45 -37.22
C LYS A 513 3.00 -1.28 -37.37
N VAL A 514 3.78 -1.47 -36.31
CA VAL A 514 5.26 -1.41 -36.41
C VAL A 514 5.82 -2.53 -37.30
N LYS A 515 5.21 -3.72 -37.30
CA LYS A 515 5.60 -4.83 -38.20
C LYS A 515 5.35 -4.47 -39.67
N GLU A 516 4.17 -3.91 -39.97
CA GLU A 516 3.79 -3.45 -41.31
C GLU A 516 4.76 -2.36 -41.80
N GLN A 517 4.98 -1.32 -41.01
CA GLN A 517 5.88 -0.21 -41.35
C GLN A 517 7.34 -0.69 -41.56
N ARG A 518 7.79 -1.72 -40.83
CA ARG A 518 9.09 -2.37 -41.06
C ARG A 518 9.11 -3.17 -42.36
N ALA A 519 8.00 -3.83 -42.71
CA ALA A 519 7.88 -4.56 -43.96
C ALA A 519 7.93 -3.61 -45.16
N ASP A 520 7.26 -2.45 -45.08
CA ASP A 520 7.32 -1.39 -46.09
C ASP A 520 8.76 -0.90 -46.30
N LEU A 521 9.48 -0.61 -45.20
CA LEU A 521 10.88 -0.22 -45.27
C LEU A 521 11.76 -1.28 -45.95
N LYS A 522 11.52 -2.56 -45.69
CA LYS A 522 12.23 -3.66 -46.37
C LYS A 522 11.87 -3.74 -47.86
N ALA A 523 10.61 -3.54 -48.21
CA ALA A 523 10.17 -3.49 -49.61
C ALA A 523 10.81 -2.30 -50.35
N TRP A 524 10.90 -1.12 -49.71
CA TRP A 524 11.56 0.06 -50.26
C TRP A 524 13.06 -0.13 -50.41
N LEU A 525 13.72 -0.83 -49.49
CA LEU A 525 15.12 -1.21 -49.64
C LEU A 525 15.34 -2.09 -50.88
N LYS A 526 14.42 -3.02 -51.17
CA LYS A 526 14.46 -3.83 -52.39
C LYS A 526 14.29 -2.95 -53.65
N LEU A 527 13.30 -2.04 -53.64
CA LEU A 527 13.09 -1.10 -54.75
C LEU A 527 14.29 -0.18 -54.99
N ALA A 528 14.96 0.27 -53.93
CA ALA A 528 16.17 1.10 -54.03
C ALA A 528 17.32 0.32 -54.69
N LYS A 529 17.54 -0.93 -54.26
CA LYS A 529 18.54 -1.84 -54.86
C LYS A 529 18.28 -2.16 -56.32
N ASP A 530 17.01 -2.27 -56.71
CA ASP A 530 16.58 -2.49 -58.09
C ASP A 530 16.66 -1.21 -58.97
N GLY A 531 17.23 -0.11 -58.46
CA GLY A 531 17.32 1.18 -59.17
C GLY A 531 16.00 1.94 -59.31
N LYS A 532 14.95 1.51 -58.61
CA LYS A 532 13.57 2.05 -58.69
C LYS A 532 13.21 2.92 -57.49
N ALA A 533 14.19 3.56 -56.86
CA ALA A 533 14.00 4.40 -55.67
C ALA A 533 12.96 5.52 -55.84
N LYS A 534 12.76 6.03 -57.07
CA LYS A 534 11.72 7.05 -57.39
C LYS A 534 10.28 6.55 -57.19
N LYS A 535 10.04 5.25 -57.03
CA LYS A 535 8.72 4.66 -56.76
C LYS A 535 8.38 4.56 -55.26
N ILE A 536 9.29 4.96 -54.37
CA ILE A 536 9.08 4.92 -52.92
C ILE A 536 8.10 6.05 -52.52
N PRO A 537 7.01 5.76 -51.79
CA PRO A 537 6.09 6.78 -51.29
C PRO A 537 6.80 7.77 -50.35
N LEU A 538 6.58 9.06 -50.59
CA LEU A 538 7.12 10.14 -49.75
C LEU A 538 6.06 10.69 -48.81
N LYS A 539 6.51 11.18 -47.66
CA LYS A 539 5.66 11.82 -46.65
C LYS A 539 5.11 13.14 -47.21
N GLY A 540 3.79 13.28 -47.26
CA GLY A 540 3.16 14.55 -47.64
C GLY A 540 3.53 15.69 -46.68
N ARG A 541 3.64 16.92 -47.20
CA ARG A 541 3.75 18.14 -46.37
C ARG A 541 2.39 18.38 -45.71
N GLY A 542 2.23 17.93 -44.47
CA GLY A 542 1.05 18.28 -43.67
C GLY A 542 1.14 19.73 -43.17
N SER A 543 0.02 20.45 -43.16
CA SER A 543 -0.12 21.70 -42.42
C SER A 543 0.11 21.44 -40.93
N SER A 544 0.92 22.28 -40.29
CA SER A 544 1.01 22.34 -38.84
C SER A 544 -0.20 23.08 -38.31
N GLN A 545 -1.33 22.39 -38.16
CA GLN A 545 -2.42 22.89 -37.32
C GLN A 545 -2.17 22.42 -35.90
N ASP A 546 -2.20 23.38 -34.98
CA ASP A 546 -2.31 23.11 -33.56
C ASP A 546 -3.72 22.57 -33.29
N ALA A 547 -3.79 21.46 -32.56
CA ALA A 547 -5.05 20.80 -32.21
C ALA A 547 -5.53 21.36 -30.88
N ASP A 548 -6.75 21.90 -30.86
CA ASP A 548 -7.30 22.61 -29.71
C ASP A 548 -7.95 21.67 -28.69
N ASP A 549 -8.42 20.49 -29.11
CA ASP A 549 -9.06 19.50 -28.22
C ASP A 549 -8.31 18.16 -28.10
N ASP A 550 -8.72 17.35 -27.12
CA ASP A 550 -8.07 16.08 -26.76
C ASP A 550 -8.32 14.95 -27.78
N GLU A 551 -9.40 14.99 -28.58
CA GLU A 551 -9.66 13.98 -29.62
C GLU A 551 -8.81 14.25 -30.85
N GLU A 552 -8.75 15.50 -31.29
CA GLU A 552 -7.94 15.92 -32.42
C GLU A 552 -6.44 15.72 -32.14
N LYS A 553 -6.00 15.94 -30.88
CA LYS A 553 -4.64 15.59 -30.43
C LYS A 553 -4.35 14.09 -30.55
N LYS A 554 -5.30 13.22 -30.21
CA LYS A 554 -5.14 11.76 -30.34
C LYS A 554 -5.06 11.35 -31.81
N GLU A 555 -5.97 11.85 -32.65
CA GLU A 555 -5.94 11.60 -34.10
C GLU A 555 -4.62 12.07 -34.73
N LEU A 556 -4.19 13.29 -34.40
CA LEU A 556 -2.93 13.85 -34.89
C LEU A 556 -1.73 13.00 -34.47
N THR A 557 -1.72 12.51 -33.22
CA THR A 557 -0.68 11.62 -32.71
C THR A 557 -0.67 10.29 -33.47
N GLN A 558 -1.84 9.75 -33.77
CA GLN A 558 -1.99 8.52 -34.55
C GLN A 558 -1.52 8.69 -36.01
N ARG A 559 -1.94 9.76 -36.68
CA ARG A 559 -1.47 10.10 -38.05
C ARG A 559 0.04 10.32 -38.09
N LYS A 560 0.61 11.01 -37.09
CA LYS A 560 2.06 11.20 -36.93
C LYS A 560 2.79 9.86 -36.78
N PHE A 561 2.22 8.92 -36.03
CA PHE A 561 2.77 7.58 -35.85
C PHE A 561 2.70 6.75 -37.15
N GLU A 562 1.57 6.77 -37.86
CA GLU A 562 1.37 6.04 -39.12
C GLU A 562 2.34 6.54 -40.21
N GLY A 563 2.60 7.85 -40.27
CA GLY A 563 3.59 8.43 -41.19
C GLY A 563 5.04 8.48 -40.69
N SER A 564 5.38 7.84 -39.56
CA SER A 564 6.72 7.98 -38.95
C SER A 564 7.82 7.20 -39.67
N HIS A 565 7.47 6.10 -40.34
CA HIS A 565 8.40 5.29 -41.13
C HIS A 565 8.71 5.89 -42.52
N MET A 566 7.85 6.78 -43.03
CA MET A 566 8.01 7.46 -44.32
C MET A 566 9.18 8.47 -44.34
N PHE A 567 9.65 8.83 -45.53
CA PHE A 567 10.72 9.82 -45.75
C PHE A 567 10.20 11.06 -46.48
N ALA A 568 10.77 12.23 -46.19
CA ALA A 568 10.39 13.48 -46.86
C ALA A 568 10.94 13.57 -48.30
N ASN A 569 12.12 13.00 -48.53
CA ASN A 569 12.80 12.93 -49.83
C ASN A 569 13.16 11.47 -50.13
N THR A 570 13.46 11.15 -51.39
CA THR A 570 13.89 9.82 -51.82
C THR A 570 15.07 9.33 -50.97
N PRO A 571 14.91 8.25 -50.19
CA PRO A 571 15.96 7.79 -49.29
C PRO A 571 17.05 7.00 -50.03
N SER A 572 18.29 7.11 -49.56
CA SER A 572 19.39 6.23 -49.95
C SER A 572 19.24 4.83 -49.33
N GLU A 573 19.95 3.85 -49.89
CA GLU A 573 19.98 2.48 -49.33
C GLU A 573 20.46 2.46 -47.87
N GLU A 574 21.49 3.23 -47.54
CA GLU A 574 22.00 3.33 -46.17
C GLU A 574 20.96 3.91 -45.19
N GLN A 575 20.21 4.93 -45.61
CA GLN A 575 19.14 5.51 -44.80
C GLN A 575 18.01 4.52 -44.54
N LEU A 576 17.65 3.71 -45.54
CA LEU A 576 16.67 2.64 -45.39
C LEU A 576 17.18 1.55 -44.43
N GLN A 577 18.44 1.12 -44.57
CA GLN A 577 19.04 0.12 -43.69
C GLN A 577 19.08 0.58 -42.23
N ARG A 578 19.56 1.80 -41.97
CA ARG A 578 19.58 2.39 -40.61
C ARG A 578 18.17 2.48 -40.02
N LYS A 579 17.18 2.87 -40.83
CA LYS A 579 15.79 2.95 -40.37
C LYS A 579 15.23 1.55 -40.09
N ILE A 580 15.46 0.56 -40.95
CA ILE A 580 15.06 -0.83 -40.70
C ILE A 580 15.67 -1.36 -39.39
N GLU A 581 16.94 -1.06 -39.12
CA GLU A 581 17.60 -1.46 -37.88
C GLU A 581 16.94 -0.83 -36.66
N GLY A 582 16.75 0.49 -36.65
CA GLY A 582 16.05 1.19 -35.57
C GLY A 582 14.62 0.67 -35.34
N TRP A 583 13.87 0.41 -36.41
CA TRP A 583 12.53 -0.17 -36.35
C TRP A 583 12.54 -1.63 -35.90
N THR A 584 13.56 -2.41 -36.26
CA THR A 584 13.74 -3.78 -35.76
C THR A 584 13.98 -3.78 -34.26
N THR A 585 14.83 -2.89 -33.75
CA THR A 585 15.10 -2.74 -32.31
C THR A 585 13.84 -2.28 -31.56
N LYS A 586 13.10 -1.30 -32.11
CA LYS A 586 11.82 -0.85 -31.55
C LYS A 586 10.79 -1.98 -31.49
N LEU A 587 10.67 -2.76 -32.57
CA LEU A 587 9.76 -3.90 -32.63
C LEU A 587 10.10 -4.95 -31.57
N LYS A 588 11.37 -5.36 -31.49
CA LYS A 588 11.83 -6.33 -30.48
C LYS A 588 11.49 -5.86 -29.06
N LYS A 589 11.72 -4.58 -28.75
CA LYS A 589 11.36 -4.00 -27.44
C LYS A 589 9.85 -4.10 -27.16
N MET A 590 9.02 -3.71 -28.13
CA MET A 590 7.56 -3.74 -27.95
C MET A 590 7.01 -5.18 -27.84
N GLU A 591 7.57 -6.14 -28.57
CA GLU A 591 7.18 -7.55 -28.47
C GLU A 591 7.54 -8.15 -27.09
N VAL A 592 8.71 -7.80 -26.56
CA VAL A 592 9.12 -8.18 -25.21
C VAL A 592 8.20 -7.56 -24.16
N ASP A 593 7.91 -6.26 -24.27
CA ASP A 593 7.03 -5.55 -23.33
C ASP A 593 5.59 -6.10 -23.37
N LEU A 594 5.08 -6.49 -24.55
CA LEU A 594 3.77 -7.12 -24.70
C LEU A 594 3.72 -8.48 -24.01
N ARG A 595 4.74 -9.33 -24.26
CA ARG A 595 4.83 -10.66 -23.65
C ARG A 595 4.93 -10.58 -22.13
N ASP A 596 5.78 -9.70 -21.60
CA ASP A 596 5.96 -9.52 -20.15
C ASP A 596 4.64 -9.11 -19.48
N LYS A 597 3.91 -8.16 -20.09
CA LYS A 597 2.60 -7.71 -19.59
C LYS A 597 1.54 -8.80 -19.65
N GLU A 598 1.49 -9.55 -20.75
CA GLU A 598 0.51 -10.62 -20.94
C GLU A 598 0.75 -11.77 -19.96
N GLN A 599 2.00 -12.20 -19.80
CA GLN A 599 2.33 -13.21 -18.81
C GLN A 599 1.99 -12.70 -17.40
N ASN A 600 2.24 -11.44 -17.06
CA ASN A 600 1.96 -10.85 -15.73
C ASN A 600 0.49 -10.43 -15.51
N LYS A 601 -0.44 -10.70 -16.43
CA LYS A 601 -1.79 -10.13 -16.36
C LYS A 601 -2.58 -10.57 -15.12
N GLU A 602 -2.44 -11.82 -14.72
CA GLU A 602 -3.16 -12.44 -13.59
C GLU A 602 -2.39 -12.37 -12.26
N VAL A 603 -1.16 -11.86 -12.27
CA VAL A 603 -0.26 -11.89 -11.11
C VAL A 603 0.03 -10.47 -10.59
N SER A 604 -0.08 -10.27 -9.28
CA SER A 604 0.27 -9.02 -8.61
C SER A 604 1.74 -8.99 -8.19
N LEU A 605 2.61 -8.58 -9.11
CA LEU A 605 4.04 -8.41 -8.83
C LEU A 605 4.36 -7.32 -7.78
N GLY A 606 3.44 -6.36 -7.60
CA GLY A 606 3.58 -5.26 -6.65
C GLY A 606 3.52 -5.77 -5.21
N THR A 607 2.50 -6.55 -4.87
CA THR A 607 2.26 -7.06 -3.52
C THR A 607 3.49 -7.78 -2.95
N SER A 608 4.08 -8.72 -3.71
CA SER A 608 5.31 -9.42 -3.30
C SER A 608 6.47 -8.46 -3.01
N LYS A 609 6.61 -7.43 -3.83
CA LYS A 609 7.75 -6.50 -3.82
C LYS A 609 7.70 -5.45 -2.71
N ILE A 610 6.50 -5.12 -2.24
CA ILE A 610 6.32 -4.09 -1.22
C ILE A 610 6.45 -4.67 0.18
N ASN A 611 6.01 -5.91 0.41
CA ASN A 611 5.83 -6.44 1.76
C ASN A 611 6.56 -7.76 2.06
N TYR A 612 6.92 -8.57 1.06
CA TYR A 612 7.37 -9.95 1.29
C TYR A 612 8.83 -10.22 0.90
N MET A 613 9.35 -9.50 -0.09
CA MET A 613 10.73 -9.66 -0.54
C MET A 613 11.64 -8.64 0.14
N ASP A 614 12.76 -9.09 0.71
CA ASP A 614 13.76 -8.20 1.29
C ASP A 614 14.34 -7.27 0.21
N PRO A 615 14.16 -5.95 0.30
CA PRO A 615 14.60 -5.01 -0.72
C PRO A 615 16.12 -5.01 -0.93
N ARG A 616 16.91 -5.43 0.07
CA ARG A 616 18.37 -5.53 0.00
C ARG A 616 18.80 -6.54 -1.07
N ILE A 617 18.02 -7.61 -1.29
CA ILE A 617 18.27 -8.59 -2.37
C ILE A 617 18.26 -7.88 -3.73
N SER A 618 17.21 -7.10 -3.99
CA SER A 618 17.03 -6.38 -5.25
C SER A 618 18.09 -5.31 -5.44
N VAL A 619 18.43 -4.56 -4.38
CA VAL A 619 19.49 -3.54 -4.42
C VAL A 619 20.84 -4.17 -4.75
N ALA A 620 21.22 -5.24 -4.05
CA ALA A 620 22.48 -5.95 -4.29
C ALA A 620 22.54 -6.52 -5.71
N TRP A 621 21.44 -7.09 -6.21
CA TRP A 621 21.35 -7.57 -7.59
C TRP A 621 21.48 -6.45 -8.62
N CYS A 622 20.83 -5.30 -8.40
CA CYS A 622 20.95 -4.13 -9.27
C CYS A 622 22.40 -3.63 -9.35
N LYS A 623 23.07 -3.53 -8.21
CA LYS A 623 24.49 -3.13 -8.13
C LYS A 623 25.40 -4.12 -8.85
N ARG A 624 25.23 -5.43 -8.65
CA ARG A 624 26.01 -6.48 -9.33
C ARG A 624 25.88 -6.46 -10.85
N ASN A 625 24.71 -6.09 -11.35
CA ASN A 625 24.36 -6.22 -12.76
C ASN A 625 24.26 -4.90 -13.51
N GLU A 626 24.68 -3.80 -12.89
CA GLU A 626 24.63 -2.43 -13.45
C GLU A 626 23.21 -2.06 -13.95
N VAL A 627 22.19 -2.47 -13.18
CA VAL A 627 20.80 -2.11 -13.45
C VAL A 627 20.43 -0.91 -12.58
N PRO A 628 20.03 0.23 -13.16
CA PRO A 628 19.59 1.38 -12.38
C PRO A 628 18.38 1.02 -11.51
N ILE A 629 18.43 1.35 -10.22
CA ILE A 629 17.42 0.92 -9.24
C ILE A 629 16.02 1.42 -9.59
N GLU A 630 15.90 2.56 -10.29
CA GLU A 630 14.64 3.12 -10.76
C GLU A 630 13.93 2.29 -11.84
N ARG A 631 14.65 1.35 -12.48
CA ARG A 631 14.06 0.36 -13.38
C ARG A 631 13.33 -0.74 -12.61
N ILE A 632 13.71 -0.96 -11.35
CA ILE A 632 13.09 -1.94 -10.46
C ILE A 632 12.13 -1.24 -9.50
N PHE A 633 12.61 -0.35 -8.63
CA PHE A 633 11.77 0.36 -7.66
C PHE A 633 11.28 1.70 -8.20
N ALA A 634 9.95 1.90 -8.20
CA ALA A 634 9.35 3.22 -8.39
C ALA A 634 9.77 4.18 -7.27
N LYS A 635 9.57 5.50 -7.47
CA LYS A 635 9.99 6.53 -6.50
C LYS A 635 9.48 6.24 -5.08
N THR A 636 8.21 5.86 -4.94
CA THR A 636 7.59 5.54 -3.65
C THR A 636 8.29 4.40 -2.92
N LEU A 637 8.70 3.35 -3.63
CA LEU A 637 9.46 2.24 -3.04
C LEU A 637 10.89 2.61 -2.70
N ARG A 638 11.50 3.51 -3.47
CA ARG A 638 12.83 4.04 -3.11
C ARG A 638 12.77 4.91 -1.86
N ASP A 639 11.69 5.67 -1.69
CA ASP A 639 11.45 6.45 -0.48
C ASP A 639 11.15 5.53 0.74
N LYS A 640 10.42 4.41 0.54
CA LYS A 640 10.15 3.39 1.59
C LYS A 640 11.43 2.64 2.02
N PHE A 641 12.19 2.13 1.06
CA PHE A 641 13.33 1.24 1.30
C PHE A 641 14.67 1.98 1.29
N VAL A 642 14.69 3.25 1.68
CA VAL A 642 15.92 4.06 1.68
C VAL A 642 17.03 3.40 2.51
N TRP A 643 16.67 2.75 3.62
CA TRP A 643 17.56 2.00 4.51
C TRP A 643 18.27 0.84 3.83
N ALA A 644 17.66 0.23 2.81
CA ALA A 644 18.23 -0.89 2.06
C ALA A 644 19.19 -0.46 0.95
N MET A 645 19.18 0.82 0.54
CA MET A 645 19.91 1.29 -0.64
C MET A 645 21.44 1.23 -0.48
N ASN A 646 21.94 1.22 0.76
CA ASN A 646 23.38 1.27 1.03
C ASN A 646 24.08 -0.10 1.01
N VAL A 647 23.35 -1.22 0.87
CA VAL A 647 23.97 -2.57 0.93
C VAL A 647 24.99 -2.81 -0.19
N PRO A 648 26.09 -3.54 0.07
CA PRO A 648 27.10 -3.81 -0.95
C PRO A 648 26.60 -4.80 -2.02
N PRO A 649 27.23 -4.88 -3.21
CA PRO A 649 26.80 -5.78 -4.29
C PRO A 649 26.89 -7.28 -3.90
N ASP A 650 27.79 -7.65 -3.00
CA ASP A 650 27.96 -9.02 -2.50
C ASP A 650 27.00 -9.38 -1.37
N TRP A 651 26.15 -8.46 -0.89
CA TRP A 651 25.15 -8.74 0.14
C TRP A 651 24.26 -9.93 -0.23
N ARG A 652 23.93 -10.76 0.77
CA ARG A 652 23.09 -11.94 0.64
C ARG A 652 22.06 -12.01 1.77
N PHE A 653 20.90 -12.56 1.44
CA PHE A 653 19.88 -12.93 2.40
C PHE A 653 20.28 -14.26 3.05
N ASP A 654 21.08 -14.20 4.11
CA ASP A 654 21.48 -15.33 4.94
C ASP A 654 21.83 -14.92 6.38
N PHE A 655 21.93 -15.91 7.27
CA PHE A 655 22.17 -15.67 8.69
C PHE A 655 23.57 -15.11 8.99
N GLU A 656 24.57 -15.48 8.17
CA GLU A 656 25.95 -15.01 8.36
C GLU A 656 26.08 -13.51 8.07
N THR A 657 25.41 -13.04 7.02
CA THR A 657 25.32 -11.62 6.67
C THR A 657 24.63 -10.83 7.78
N LEU A 658 23.54 -11.34 8.35
CA LEU A 658 22.89 -10.70 9.50
C LEU A 658 23.85 -10.62 10.69
N ARG A 659 24.51 -11.74 11.02
CA ARG A 659 25.42 -11.81 12.17
C ARG A 659 26.59 -10.83 12.05
N ALA A 660 27.15 -10.67 10.85
CA ALA A 660 28.23 -9.73 10.60
C ALA A 660 27.80 -8.28 10.90
N VAL A 661 26.62 -7.88 10.42
CA VAL A 661 26.07 -6.54 10.66
C VAL A 661 25.74 -6.29 12.13
N THR A 662 25.20 -7.29 12.84
CA THR A 662 24.84 -7.15 14.26
C THR A 662 26.03 -7.24 15.22
N ALA A 663 27.09 -7.96 14.83
CA ALA A 663 28.31 -8.09 15.63
C ALA A 663 29.17 -6.80 15.56
N GLU A 664 29.09 -6.04 14.48
CA GLU A 664 29.72 -4.71 14.39
C GLU A 664 28.99 -3.65 15.23
N SER A 665 27.73 -3.89 15.60
CA SER A 665 26.90 -2.94 16.37
C SER A 665 26.77 -3.27 17.88
N SER A 666 27.38 -4.35 18.37
CA SER A 666 27.29 -4.77 19.78
C SER A 666 28.64 -5.18 20.36
N ASP A 667 29.16 -4.36 21.26
CA ASP A 667 30.16 -4.75 22.24
C ASP A 667 29.43 -5.52 23.34
N GLU A 668 29.19 -6.83 23.20
CA GLU A 668 28.69 -7.67 24.31
C GLU A 668 29.11 -9.16 24.25
N PRO A 669 29.11 -9.85 25.40
CA PRO A 669 30.06 -10.90 25.74
C PRO A 669 29.67 -12.30 25.23
N LYS A 670 30.70 -13.16 25.18
CA LYS A 670 30.64 -14.56 24.73
C LYS A 670 29.57 -15.37 25.47
N ALA A 671 28.85 -16.16 24.68
CA ALA A 671 27.86 -17.15 25.11
C ALA A 671 28.35 -18.02 26.28
N VAL A 672 27.55 -18.06 27.35
CA VAL A 672 27.67 -19.04 28.41
C VAL A 672 27.01 -20.34 27.94
N THR A 673 27.80 -21.40 27.92
CA THR A 673 27.34 -22.77 27.75
C THR A 673 26.65 -23.29 29.02
N ALA A 674 25.52 -23.95 28.79
CA ALA A 674 25.05 -25.18 29.44
C ALA A 674 23.98 -25.12 30.56
N VAL A 675 23.20 -26.21 30.51
CA VAL A 675 22.45 -26.94 31.55
C VAL A 675 20.98 -26.54 31.79
N ALA A 676 20.12 -27.54 31.60
CA ALA A 676 18.72 -27.58 31.97
C ALA A 676 18.54 -27.57 33.50
N ASP A 677 17.49 -26.92 34.00
CA ASP A 677 16.56 -27.48 34.98
C ASP A 677 15.39 -26.51 35.26
N ASP A 678 14.29 -27.14 35.69
CA ASP A 678 12.95 -26.65 36.05
C ASP A 678 12.84 -25.25 36.71
N ALA A 679 11.86 -24.46 36.27
CA ALA A 679 11.05 -23.58 37.13
C ALA A 679 9.85 -22.97 36.40
N ASP A 680 8.67 -23.36 36.87
CA ASP A 680 7.34 -22.79 36.63
C ASP A 680 7.20 -21.42 37.31
N ALA A 681 6.77 -20.37 36.59
CA ALA A 681 5.90 -19.28 37.10
C ALA A 681 5.72 -18.10 36.11
N LYS A 682 4.46 -17.90 35.71
CA LYS A 682 3.75 -16.63 35.46
C LYS A 682 4.50 -15.48 34.73
N ALA A 683 4.27 -15.39 33.42
CA ALA A 683 4.23 -14.11 32.70
C ALA A 683 2.80 -13.87 32.20
N LYS A 684 2.19 -12.79 32.70
CA LYS A 684 0.85 -12.31 32.31
C LYS A 684 0.99 -11.45 31.05
N GLY A 685 -0.02 -11.54 30.19
CA GLY A 685 0.00 -11.09 28.79
C GLY A 685 0.32 -9.62 28.55
N LYS A 686 0.98 -9.41 27.42
CA LYS A 686 0.90 -8.22 26.57
C LYS A 686 1.34 -8.71 25.18
N GLY A 687 0.39 -9.14 24.35
CA GLY A 687 0.67 -9.82 23.09
C GLY A 687 -0.40 -9.66 22.02
N ASP A 688 -1.49 -8.94 22.29
CA ASP A 688 -2.59 -8.79 21.33
C ASP A 688 -2.47 -7.50 20.49
N ASP A 689 -1.82 -6.44 21.01
CA ASP A 689 -1.75 -5.14 20.30
C ASP A 689 -0.80 -5.15 19.08
N ASP A 690 0.30 -5.90 19.12
CA ASP A 690 1.26 -5.99 18.01
C ASP A 690 0.73 -6.82 16.82
N GLU A 691 -0.25 -7.71 17.05
CA GLU A 691 -0.81 -8.57 15.99
C GLU A 691 -1.90 -7.84 15.17
N GLU A 692 -2.67 -6.92 15.79
CA GLU A 692 -3.66 -6.07 15.12
C GLU A 692 -2.99 -4.94 14.30
N GLU A 693 -1.89 -4.34 14.78
CA GLU A 693 -1.17 -3.26 14.06
C GLU A 693 -0.59 -3.70 12.70
N GLU A 694 -0.30 -5.00 12.52
CA GLU A 694 0.16 -5.55 11.23
C GLU A 694 -0.98 -5.88 10.26
N GLU A 695 -2.23 -6.04 10.72
CA GLU A 695 -3.37 -6.39 9.83
C GLU A 695 -3.87 -5.18 9.02
N GLU A 696 -3.81 -3.97 9.59
CA GLU A 696 -4.15 -2.72 8.88
C GLU A 696 -3.12 -2.35 7.79
N GLU A 697 -1.87 -2.86 7.87
CA GLU A 697 -0.78 -2.52 6.92
C GLU A 697 -1.04 -2.94 5.47
N GLU A 698 -1.94 -3.91 5.25
CA GLU A 698 -2.35 -4.34 3.92
C GLU A 698 -3.67 -3.72 3.46
N GLU A 699 -4.49 -3.14 4.35
CA GLU A 699 -5.77 -2.50 3.97
C GLU A 699 -5.59 -1.07 3.44
N GLU A 700 -4.62 -0.29 3.94
CA GLU A 700 -4.45 1.11 3.51
C GLU A 700 -3.74 1.29 2.15
N MET A 701 -3.07 0.25 1.62
CA MET A 701 -2.28 0.35 0.38
C MET A 701 -2.88 -0.34 -0.85
N ASP A 702 -4.00 -1.06 -0.71
CA ASP A 702 -4.72 -1.71 -1.83
C ASP A 702 -6.00 -0.96 -2.26
#